data_AF-A0A9D4JAV1-F1
#
_entry.id   AF-A0A9D4JAV1-F1
#
_cell.length_a   1.000
_cell.length_b   1.000
_cell.length_c   1.000
_cell.angle_alpha   90.00
_cell.angle_beta   90.00
_cell.angle_gamma   90.00
#
_symmetry.space_group_name_H-M   'P 1'
#
loop_
_entity.id
_entity.type
_entity.pdbx_description
1 polymer ?
#
loop_
_entity_poly.entity_id
_entity_poly.type
_entity_poly.pdbx_seq_one_letter_code
_entity_poly.pdbx_strand_id
1 'polypeptide(L)'
;MTEKSSLPKDWLRLVWSSLSQRGIRKFADMPIFPVLLSGSFESKYQVNLVALQNSDILLKHDKAGNSNTCLDDDVEKCLRLLGFTVITHLPSWLSRDLIKKFVVRPTITDVKQLFQMKARSIDPQRINAFNKDATMSNRSRLLDFLAKFGSIDGDLVDLLQNLRLFRSIQKTGTRVTVDCNTHFVRESEQGKFPKNIDFPENCVLVGGNEEAVAKQLNCTKLTLDKFMRLKLEVSTFDMSKTENKNVMMFFLNNIERFTTLIDSVSEIRFIKDTAGRLVKPSKIFDPFDKFLCRLFYGENVFPAATDALRPHRDAFIKIGMKGVRAILPKHIYSVAKTIDSVSQINDKMYDKAKALQEYIENNPGVLRQTLWLDKTLGDEIKDLSCFVYCSSEECEYHNRFPQLLKWFSAKNRLCCPSNMKEIRFWQLVCSSMPLIKARSSELSSFYGWNIPPSAETIILQLKSIQQCLISSDMTLELLTMLKTIYQALSIQSTHVVREAIVSNALVWTAEHFQDPAKVIVKQVEDDIELKPYMYFLPSELGSLHTFFTWLGCHSRQDKNVLVSVLQCMKTKYLSRKFSQAEIKKDLKCAQMILERLAEADIDSSWASDNILMVVHSNSDQTIKFARLLECVYDDDPTCFNDVVDGESICYVHEQIPFGTVEKLGVKSVTGLSLADAQDFDHWGQRENFTTRLRSLLRDGYTDGLSVPKELLQNADDAGATEVCFVYDERKHLDSRERLLSKSLADFQGSALWCYNNKVFSEKDLQNIKRFNDSAKVDDLSTIGKFGLGFNAVYNITDIPSFISGADMLIFDPHEKYLIDPQTKKTTRGKRIPLSKRTLVKRHIDQFKPFQDMFGCNVLNDPFTRYQGTLFRFPLRTAQQADMSEICKTVYSHNEVLCLLEMFMNSAEQLLLFCQNVSSIKLYHISADAVSANDMKIIHTVRKESIQLTDDKCTSIKTGILAKAVSVHKQQRGSCIEEHHSITIRQTFFDNATLFPKVNWSMSDVKSTWLITWVLQYRPTHLETFDAIPLVAVATLCKTENDLTPQALEKKPVEDCNSGHIFCFLPLPISTGFSFHVNGCFIVTDDRQRLVLLNEDDKKCGFQKCSRCLEYISFTISIG
;
A
#
# COMPACT_ATOMS: atom_id res chain seq x y z
N MET A 1 77.77 -93.31 -24.11
CA MET A 1 78.10 -94.67 -23.63
C MET A 1 77.50 -94.86 -22.26
N THR A 2 76.40 -95.61 -22.17
CA THR A 2 75.66 -95.96 -20.95
C THR A 2 76.02 -97.38 -20.56
N GLU A 3 77.16 -97.58 -19.91
CA GLU A 3 77.45 -98.85 -19.25
C GLU A 3 76.95 -98.78 -17.81
N LYS A 4 75.87 -99.52 -17.55
CA LYS A 4 75.44 -99.90 -16.19
C LYS A 4 76.51 -100.86 -15.63
N SER A 5 77.62 -100.31 -15.15
CA SER A 5 78.72 -101.06 -14.58
C SER A 5 78.71 -100.94 -13.06
N SER A 6 78.93 -102.05 -12.36
CA SER A 6 79.36 -102.03 -10.97
C SER A 6 80.79 -101.50 -10.94
N LEU A 7 80.95 -100.18 -11.06
CA LEU A 7 82.25 -99.54 -10.97
C LEU A 7 82.88 -99.89 -9.62
N PRO A 8 84.14 -100.36 -9.58
CA PRO A 8 84.80 -100.66 -8.31
C PRO A 8 84.82 -99.43 -7.41
N LYS A 9 84.45 -99.60 -6.14
CA LYS A 9 84.45 -98.52 -5.13
C LYS A 9 85.82 -97.85 -5.02
N ASP A 10 86.88 -98.62 -5.15
CA ASP A 10 88.25 -98.12 -5.07
C ASP A 10 88.66 -97.32 -6.31
N TRP A 11 88.10 -97.64 -7.48
CA TRP A 11 88.29 -96.82 -8.69
C TRP A 11 87.64 -95.45 -8.53
N LEU A 12 86.39 -95.38 -8.07
CA LEU A 12 85.71 -94.10 -7.81
C LEU A 12 86.45 -93.28 -6.75
N ARG A 13 86.93 -93.91 -5.67
CA ARG A 13 87.77 -93.25 -4.65
C ARG A 13 89.07 -92.71 -5.23
N LEU A 14 89.79 -93.48 -6.04
CA LEU A 14 91.05 -93.07 -6.66
C LEU A 14 90.84 -91.89 -7.62
N VAL A 15 89.82 -91.95 -8.48
CA VAL A 15 89.47 -90.86 -9.40
C VAL A 15 89.16 -89.59 -8.62
N TRP A 16 88.32 -89.66 -7.59
CA TRP A 16 87.96 -88.49 -6.79
C TRP A 16 89.08 -87.97 -5.90
N SER A 17 90.02 -88.82 -5.46
CA SER A 17 91.25 -88.40 -4.79
C SER A 17 92.21 -87.66 -5.73
N SER A 18 92.24 -88.02 -7.02
CA SER A 18 93.05 -87.32 -8.03
C SER A 18 92.41 -85.99 -8.45
N LEU A 19 91.08 -85.94 -8.52
CA LEU A 19 90.31 -84.74 -8.83
C LEU A 19 90.42 -83.67 -7.73
N SER A 20 90.57 -84.08 -6.47
CA SER A 20 90.76 -83.13 -5.37
C SER A 20 92.09 -82.37 -5.46
N GLN A 21 93.12 -83.00 -6.03
CA GLN A 21 94.44 -82.38 -6.24
C GLN A 21 94.51 -81.53 -7.52
N ARG A 22 93.85 -81.96 -8.60
CA ARG A 22 93.96 -81.33 -9.94
C ARG A 22 92.90 -80.26 -10.25
N GLY A 23 91.90 -80.13 -9.38
CA GLY A 23 90.79 -79.19 -9.52
C GLY A 23 89.63 -79.74 -10.34
N ILE A 24 88.47 -79.89 -9.71
CA ILE A 24 87.27 -80.54 -10.27
C ILE A 24 86.64 -79.79 -11.46
N ARG A 25 86.83 -78.46 -11.56
CA ARG A 25 86.20 -77.61 -12.58
C ARG A 25 86.55 -78.02 -14.01
N LYS A 26 87.76 -78.53 -14.25
CA LYS A 26 88.23 -78.94 -15.59
C LYS A 26 87.53 -80.21 -16.11
N PHE A 27 86.89 -80.96 -15.22
CA PHE A 27 86.25 -82.24 -15.52
C PHE A 27 84.74 -82.21 -15.25
N ALA A 28 84.17 -81.01 -15.02
CA ALA A 28 82.76 -80.87 -14.66
C ALA A 28 81.83 -81.42 -15.75
N ASP A 29 82.22 -81.31 -17.01
CA ASP A 29 81.44 -81.66 -18.19
C ASP A 29 81.40 -83.18 -18.43
N MET A 30 82.30 -83.93 -17.76
CA MET A 30 82.33 -85.38 -17.85
C MET A 30 81.37 -86.03 -16.85
N PRO A 31 80.71 -87.15 -17.19
CA PRO A 31 79.88 -87.90 -16.25
C PRO A 31 80.77 -88.63 -15.25
N ILE A 32 81.19 -87.93 -14.20
CA ILE A 32 82.10 -88.44 -13.17
C ILE A 32 81.47 -88.48 -11.77
N PHE A 33 80.30 -87.86 -11.59
CA PHE A 33 79.63 -87.79 -10.28
C PHE A 33 78.68 -88.98 -10.08
N PRO A 34 78.89 -89.81 -9.03
CA PRO A 34 78.07 -90.98 -8.81
C PRO A 34 76.75 -90.64 -8.12
N VAL A 35 75.64 -90.80 -8.85
CA VAL A 35 74.28 -90.76 -8.34
C VAL A 35 73.82 -92.18 -8.08
N LEU A 36 73.45 -92.47 -6.84
CA LEU A 36 72.98 -93.79 -6.44
C LEU A 36 71.57 -94.05 -7.02
N LEU A 37 71.42 -95.13 -7.80
CA LEU A 37 70.14 -95.59 -8.34
C LEU A 37 69.45 -96.56 -7.38
N SER A 38 70.24 -97.45 -6.74
CA SER A 38 69.76 -98.41 -5.74
C SER A 38 70.92 -98.93 -4.89
N GLY A 39 70.63 -99.36 -3.65
CA GLY A 39 71.61 -99.91 -2.71
C GLY A 39 72.25 -98.87 -1.77
N SER A 40 73.48 -99.11 -1.34
CA SER A 40 74.28 -98.16 -0.54
C SER A 40 75.74 -98.24 -0.96
N PHE A 41 76.47 -97.11 -0.91
CA PHE A 41 77.92 -97.07 -1.15
C PHE A 41 78.72 -97.92 -0.14
N GLU A 42 78.08 -98.36 0.96
CA GLU A 42 78.65 -99.24 1.97
C GLU A 42 78.40 -100.73 1.68
N SER A 43 77.50 -101.06 0.74
CA SER A 43 77.16 -102.43 0.33
C SER A 43 77.16 -102.57 -1.21
N LYS A 44 76.34 -103.47 -1.80
CA LYS A 44 76.15 -103.51 -3.26
C LYS A 44 75.37 -102.26 -3.68
N TYR A 45 75.90 -101.53 -4.65
CA TYR A 45 75.26 -100.34 -5.21
C TYR A 45 75.18 -100.41 -6.74
N GLN A 46 74.14 -99.78 -7.27
CA GLN A 46 74.10 -99.34 -8.66
C GLN A 46 74.19 -97.82 -8.68
N VAL A 47 75.12 -97.30 -9.46
CA VAL A 47 75.34 -95.87 -9.63
C VAL A 47 75.18 -95.48 -11.09
N ASN A 48 74.59 -94.31 -11.31
CA ASN A 48 74.62 -93.61 -12.57
C ASN A 48 75.67 -92.49 -12.46
N LEU A 49 76.55 -92.35 -13.44
CA LEU A 49 77.47 -91.21 -13.46
C LEU A 49 76.83 -90.05 -14.21
N VAL A 50 76.75 -88.90 -13.56
CA VAL A 50 76.23 -87.66 -14.15
C VAL A 50 77.31 -86.59 -14.20
N ALA A 51 77.19 -85.69 -15.17
CA ALA A 51 78.07 -84.53 -15.26
C ALA A 51 77.77 -83.52 -14.15
N LEU A 52 78.82 -82.85 -13.68
CA LEU A 52 78.73 -81.77 -12.68
C LEU A 52 78.47 -80.41 -13.34
N GLN A 53 78.74 -80.25 -14.63
CA GLN A 53 78.43 -79.04 -15.38
C GLN A 53 76.90 -78.93 -15.52
N ASN A 54 76.35 -77.75 -15.23
CA ASN A 54 74.91 -77.46 -15.22
C ASN A 54 74.11 -78.34 -14.23
N SER A 55 74.69 -78.71 -13.09
CA SER A 55 74.16 -79.72 -12.18
C SER A 55 72.83 -79.33 -11.52
N ASP A 56 71.76 -80.03 -11.92
CA ASP A 56 70.43 -80.05 -11.28
C ASP A 56 70.38 -80.96 -10.04
N ILE A 57 71.53 -81.16 -9.42
CA ILE A 57 71.72 -82.20 -8.40
C ILE A 57 71.45 -81.59 -7.04
N LEU A 58 70.37 -82.03 -6.42
CA LEU A 58 69.88 -81.55 -5.13
C LEU A 58 69.97 -82.67 -4.09
N LEU A 59 70.50 -82.37 -2.90
CA LEU A 59 70.43 -83.30 -1.78
C LEU A 59 69.03 -83.32 -1.17
N LYS A 60 68.48 -84.50 -0.90
CA LYS A 60 67.22 -84.64 -0.16
C LYS A 60 67.39 -84.28 1.32
N HIS A 61 68.51 -84.67 1.91
CA HIS A 61 68.84 -84.44 3.32
C HIS A 61 70.24 -83.87 3.44
N ASP A 62 70.42 -82.84 4.27
CA ASP A 62 71.75 -82.38 4.69
C ASP A 62 71.87 -82.34 6.22
N LYS A 63 72.87 -83.06 6.73
CA LYS A 63 73.20 -83.21 8.17
C LYS A 63 74.51 -82.49 8.53
N ALA A 64 74.87 -81.42 7.81
CA ALA A 64 76.06 -80.65 8.09
C ALA A 64 75.77 -79.51 9.11
N GLY A 65 76.32 -79.61 10.33
CA GLY A 65 76.17 -78.61 11.39
C GLY A 65 74.83 -78.67 12.14
N ASN A 66 74.55 -77.67 13.00
CA ASN A 66 73.38 -77.60 13.88
C ASN A 66 72.00 -77.45 13.18
N SER A 67 71.90 -77.61 11.85
CA SER A 67 70.65 -77.54 11.10
C SER A 67 70.39 -78.83 10.31
N ASN A 68 69.39 -79.62 10.72
CA ASN A 68 68.90 -80.77 9.96
C ASN A 68 67.85 -80.30 8.94
N THR A 69 68.21 -80.19 7.66
CA THR A 69 67.29 -79.75 6.60
C THR A 69 66.93 -80.92 5.68
N CYS A 70 65.63 -81.09 5.41
CA CYS A 70 65.07 -82.16 4.62
C CYS A 70 64.04 -81.60 3.63
N LEU A 71 64.14 -82.03 2.37
CA LEU A 71 63.13 -81.73 1.36
C LEU A 71 61.89 -82.61 1.59
N ASP A 72 60.71 -82.02 1.47
CA ASP A 72 59.43 -82.73 1.54
C ASP A 72 59.26 -83.70 0.36
N ASP A 73 58.74 -84.90 0.60
CA ASP A 73 58.63 -85.98 -0.41
C ASP A 73 57.78 -85.56 -1.62
N ASP A 74 56.77 -84.72 -1.41
CA ASP A 74 55.89 -84.25 -2.46
C ASP A 74 56.51 -83.10 -3.26
N VAL A 75 57.34 -82.28 -2.64
CA VAL A 75 58.18 -81.29 -3.33
C VAL A 75 59.27 -82.00 -4.14
N GLU A 76 59.89 -83.04 -3.59
CA GLU A 76 60.85 -83.89 -4.31
C GLU A 76 60.26 -84.44 -5.60
N LYS A 77 59.06 -85.02 -5.53
CA LYS A 77 58.36 -85.54 -6.72
C LYS A 77 58.14 -84.46 -7.77
N CYS A 78 57.74 -83.25 -7.35
CA CYS A 78 57.60 -82.10 -8.26
C CYS A 78 58.92 -81.75 -8.95
N LEU A 79 60.01 -81.68 -8.18
CA LEU A 79 61.34 -81.40 -8.72
C LEU A 79 61.78 -82.47 -9.73
N ARG A 80 61.57 -83.75 -9.42
CA ARG A 80 61.89 -84.85 -10.35
C ARG A 80 61.08 -84.77 -11.64
N LEU A 81 59.79 -84.43 -11.57
CA LEU A 81 58.93 -84.25 -12.75
C LEU A 81 59.43 -83.11 -13.64
N LEU A 82 59.94 -82.02 -13.03
CA LEU A 82 60.55 -80.89 -13.74
C LEU A 82 61.98 -81.16 -14.25
N GLY A 83 62.54 -82.34 -13.99
CA GLY A 83 63.85 -82.77 -14.51
C GLY A 83 65.01 -82.62 -13.52
N PHE A 84 64.77 -82.17 -12.29
CA PHE A 84 65.83 -82.07 -11.28
C PHE A 84 66.24 -83.44 -10.73
N THR A 85 67.53 -83.62 -10.48
CA THR A 85 68.09 -84.87 -9.96
C THR A 85 68.23 -84.79 -8.43
N VAL A 86 67.26 -85.33 -7.70
CA VAL A 86 67.35 -85.39 -6.22
C VAL A 86 68.11 -86.65 -5.78
N ILE A 87 69.12 -86.47 -4.93
CA ILE A 87 69.95 -87.55 -4.36
C ILE A 87 69.79 -87.66 -2.85
N THR A 88 69.72 -88.88 -2.33
CA THR A 88 69.44 -89.16 -0.91
C THR A 88 70.70 -89.28 -0.05
N HIS A 89 71.80 -89.78 -0.63
CA HIS A 89 73.04 -90.09 0.08
C HIS A 89 74.28 -89.67 -0.72
N LEU A 90 75.24 -89.02 -0.04
CA LEU A 90 76.59 -88.78 -0.56
C LEU A 90 77.56 -89.84 0.00
N PRO A 91 78.52 -90.33 -0.81
CA PRO A 91 79.54 -91.22 -0.30
C PRO A 91 80.40 -90.56 0.79
N SER A 92 80.73 -91.29 1.86
CA SER A 92 81.54 -90.77 2.99
C SER A 92 82.96 -90.35 2.61
N TRP A 93 83.51 -90.93 1.53
CA TRP A 93 84.83 -90.61 0.99
C TRP A 93 84.85 -89.37 0.09
N LEU A 94 83.69 -88.79 -0.22
CA LEU A 94 83.59 -87.62 -1.08
C LEU A 94 83.65 -86.34 -0.25
N SER A 95 84.68 -85.51 -0.48
CA SER A 95 84.81 -84.25 0.25
C SER A 95 83.69 -83.27 -0.12
N ARG A 96 82.88 -82.89 0.88
CA ARG A 96 81.79 -81.92 0.74
C ARG A 96 82.27 -80.55 0.26
N ASP A 97 83.48 -80.15 0.66
CA ASP A 97 84.08 -78.89 0.20
C ASP A 97 84.42 -78.88 -1.29
N LEU A 98 84.67 -80.05 -1.87
CA LEU A 98 84.99 -80.19 -3.28
C LEU A 98 83.74 -80.03 -4.17
N ILE A 99 82.60 -80.52 -3.70
CA ILE A 99 81.34 -80.58 -4.47
C ILE A 99 80.33 -79.49 -4.12
N LYS A 100 80.55 -78.68 -3.09
CA LYS A 100 79.62 -77.62 -2.62
C LYS A 100 79.20 -76.59 -3.68
N LYS A 101 79.95 -76.48 -4.78
CA LYS A 101 79.62 -75.57 -5.90
C LYS A 101 78.73 -76.22 -6.98
N PHE A 102 78.50 -77.53 -6.90
CA PHE A 102 77.79 -78.32 -7.91
C PHE A 102 76.59 -79.07 -7.33
N VAL A 103 76.63 -79.45 -6.06
CA VAL A 103 75.51 -80.11 -5.38
C VAL A 103 74.80 -79.11 -4.49
N VAL A 104 73.53 -78.87 -4.79
CA VAL A 104 72.67 -77.91 -4.07
C VAL A 104 72.15 -78.56 -2.78
N ARG A 105 72.11 -77.79 -1.68
CA ARG A 105 71.55 -78.26 -0.40
C ARG A 105 70.02 -78.10 -0.39
N PRO A 106 69.27 -78.88 0.43
CA PRO A 106 67.82 -78.75 0.56
C PRO A 106 67.40 -77.54 1.41
N THR A 107 68.08 -76.40 1.24
CA THR A 107 67.67 -75.14 1.86
C THR A 107 66.79 -74.34 0.91
N ILE A 108 65.90 -73.50 1.44
CA ILE A 108 65.00 -72.67 0.64
C ILE A 108 65.79 -71.77 -0.33
N THR A 109 66.87 -71.15 0.16
CA THR A 109 67.72 -70.26 -0.64
C THR A 109 68.44 -70.99 -1.77
N ASP A 110 68.99 -72.16 -1.48
CA ASP A 110 69.78 -72.92 -2.47
C ASP A 110 68.86 -73.53 -3.54
N VAL A 111 67.70 -74.06 -3.14
CA VAL A 111 66.70 -74.58 -4.09
C VAL A 111 66.12 -73.46 -4.94
N LYS A 112 65.89 -72.27 -4.37
CA LYS A 112 65.46 -71.08 -5.13
C LYS A 112 66.49 -70.72 -6.20
N GLN A 113 67.77 -70.57 -5.86
CA GLN A 113 68.81 -70.28 -6.83
C GLN A 113 68.88 -71.33 -7.95
N LEU A 114 68.67 -72.61 -7.60
CA LEU A 114 68.64 -73.70 -8.57
C LEU A 114 67.46 -73.56 -9.56
N PHE A 115 66.26 -73.28 -9.05
CA PHE A 115 65.09 -73.00 -9.90
C PHE A 115 65.34 -71.81 -10.84
N GLN A 116 65.91 -70.72 -10.33
CA GLN A 116 66.20 -69.50 -11.11
C GLN A 116 67.19 -69.77 -12.24
N MET A 117 68.29 -70.47 -11.93
CA MET A 117 69.30 -70.83 -12.93
C MET A 117 68.73 -71.69 -14.06
N LYS A 118 67.74 -72.54 -13.77
CA LYS A 118 67.26 -73.56 -14.69
C LYS A 118 65.95 -73.23 -15.39
N ALA A 119 65.20 -72.26 -14.89
CA ALA A 119 63.86 -71.95 -15.36
C ALA A 119 63.76 -71.78 -16.89
N ARG A 120 64.74 -71.11 -17.53
CA ARG A 120 64.80 -70.92 -18.99
C ARG A 120 65.12 -72.17 -19.81
N SER A 121 65.68 -73.21 -19.19
CA SER A 121 66.24 -74.39 -19.87
C SER A 121 65.45 -75.68 -19.63
N ILE A 122 64.37 -75.62 -18.85
CA ILE A 122 63.51 -76.78 -18.61
C ILE A 122 62.74 -77.12 -19.89
N ASP A 123 62.87 -78.38 -20.31
CA ASP A 123 62.21 -78.92 -21.51
C ASP A 123 60.67 -78.84 -21.37
N PRO A 124 59.94 -78.29 -22.36
CA PRO A 124 58.48 -78.30 -22.38
C PRO A 124 57.82 -79.68 -22.15
N GLN A 125 58.48 -80.79 -22.52
CA GLN A 125 57.99 -82.13 -22.21
C GLN A 125 57.93 -82.41 -20.70
N ARG A 126 58.85 -81.82 -19.92
CA ARG A 126 58.86 -81.91 -18.45
C ARG A 126 57.75 -81.08 -17.82
N ILE A 127 57.46 -79.91 -18.38
CA ILE A 127 56.29 -79.09 -17.99
C ILE A 127 54.99 -79.89 -18.22
N ASN A 128 54.88 -80.56 -19.37
CA ASN A 128 53.73 -81.43 -19.66
C ASN A 128 53.65 -82.64 -18.72
N ALA A 129 54.77 -83.29 -18.41
CA ALA A 129 54.83 -84.38 -17.45
C ALA A 129 54.38 -83.92 -16.06
N PHE A 130 54.84 -82.76 -15.59
CA PHE A 130 54.37 -82.16 -14.34
C PHE A 130 52.86 -81.89 -14.37
N ASN A 131 52.37 -81.27 -15.43
CA ASN A 131 50.96 -80.91 -15.57
C ASN A 131 50.04 -82.13 -15.64
N LYS A 132 50.54 -83.27 -16.12
CA LYS A 132 49.81 -84.54 -16.21
C LYS A 132 49.92 -85.37 -14.93
N ASP A 133 51.12 -85.56 -14.39
CA ASP A 133 51.42 -86.62 -13.43
C ASP A 133 51.53 -86.14 -11.97
N ALA A 134 51.75 -84.84 -11.71
CA ALA A 134 51.74 -84.35 -10.33
C ALA A 134 50.35 -84.53 -9.72
N THR A 135 50.25 -84.90 -8.44
CA THR A 135 48.98 -85.01 -7.71
C THR A 135 48.54 -83.67 -7.10
N MET A 136 47.34 -83.63 -6.50
CA MET A 136 46.90 -82.46 -5.73
C MET A 136 47.81 -82.17 -4.53
N SER A 137 48.25 -83.21 -3.82
CA SER A 137 49.19 -83.07 -2.69
C SER A 137 50.52 -82.51 -3.15
N ASN A 138 51.05 -83.01 -4.27
CA ASN A 138 52.29 -82.53 -4.88
C ASN A 138 52.26 -81.02 -5.14
N ARG A 139 51.21 -80.54 -5.80
CA ARG A 139 51.08 -79.13 -6.15
C ARG A 139 50.89 -78.23 -4.93
N SER A 140 50.07 -78.63 -3.96
CA SER A 140 49.87 -77.86 -2.73
C SER A 140 51.16 -77.75 -1.91
N ARG A 141 51.91 -78.85 -1.74
CA ARG A 141 53.20 -78.86 -1.04
C ARG A 141 54.26 -78.04 -1.78
N LEU A 142 54.26 -78.07 -3.12
CA LEU A 142 55.11 -77.21 -3.93
C LEU A 142 54.77 -75.73 -3.75
N LEU A 143 53.49 -75.35 -3.75
CA LEU A 143 53.07 -73.97 -3.51
C LEU A 143 53.44 -73.48 -2.11
N ASP A 144 53.26 -74.31 -1.06
CA ASP A 144 53.71 -74.01 0.30
C ASP A 144 55.23 -73.81 0.38
N PHE A 145 55.99 -74.57 -0.42
CA PHE A 145 57.43 -74.45 -0.48
C PHE A 145 57.87 -73.18 -1.22
N LEU A 146 57.28 -72.89 -2.39
CA LEU A 146 57.53 -71.68 -3.18
C LEU A 146 57.14 -70.41 -2.42
N ALA A 147 56.09 -70.43 -1.60
CA ALA A 147 55.69 -69.31 -0.76
C ALA A 147 56.82 -68.83 0.18
N LYS A 148 57.76 -69.70 0.53
CA LYS A 148 58.91 -69.39 1.40
C LYS A 148 60.05 -68.66 0.66
N PHE A 149 60.00 -68.53 -0.67
CA PHE A 149 61.09 -67.94 -1.47
C PHE A 149 61.20 -66.42 -1.32
N GLY A 150 60.17 -65.77 -0.77
CA GLY A 150 60.09 -64.32 -0.54
C GLY A 150 59.87 -63.50 -1.82
N SER A 151 60.75 -63.67 -2.81
CA SER A 151 60.66 -63.06 -4.14
C SER A 151 60.97 -64.10 -5.22
N ILE A 152 60.35 -63.99 -6.39
CA ILE A 152 60.59 -64.84 -7.55
C ILE A 152 60.97 -63.91 -8.72
N ASP A 153 61.99 -64.26 -9.50
CA ASP A 153 62.44 -63.49 -10.67
C ASP A 153 61.67 -63.86 -11.94
N GLY A 154 61.80 -63.04 -12.99
CA GLY A 154 60.99 -63.16 -14.22
C GLY A 154 61.05 -64.55 -14.88
N ASP A 155 62.23 -65.15 -14.96
CA ASP A 155 62.40 -66.47 -15.59
C ASP A 155 61.66 -67.57 -14.85
N LEU A 156 61.70 -67.54 -13.51
CA LEU A 156 60.98 -68.48 -12.68
C LEU A 156 59.47 -68.19 -12.67
N VAL A 157 59.05 -66.92 -12.79
CA VAL A 157 57.64 -66.58 -13.03
C VAL A 157 57.14 -67.23 -14.32
N ASP A 158 57.86 -67.09 -15.43
CA ASP A 158 57.48 -67.66 -16.74
C ASP A 158 57.33 -69.18 -16.69
N LEU A 159 58.25 -69.88 -16.02
CA LEU A 159 58.14 -71.33 -15.80
C LEU A 159 56.89 -71.67 -14.99
N LEU A 160 56.69 -71.01 -13.85
CA LEU A 160 55.60 -71.32 -12.92
C LEU A 160 54.21 -71.00 -13.50
N GLN A 161 54.10 -69.97 -14.35
CA GLN A 161 52.87 -69.64 -15.07
C GLN A 161 52.44 -70.75 -16.06
N ASN A 162 53.40 -71.52 -16.60
CA ASN A 162 53.13 -72.67 -17.46
C ASN A 162 52.74 -73.96 -16.70
N LEU A 163 52.79 -73.94 -15.36
CA LEU A 163 52.38 -75.07 -14.52
C LEU A 163 50.92 -74.91 -14.04
N ARG A 164 50.13 -75.98 -14.12
CA ARG A 164 48.74 -76.04 -13.64
C ARG A 164 48.69 -76.13 -12.12
N LEU A 165 49.04 -75.04 -11.44
CA LEU A 165 49.23 -75.01 -9.99
C LEU A 165 47.98 -74.60 -9.21
N PHE A 166 47.08 -73.77 -9.76
CA PHE A 166 46.02 -73.11 -8.98
C PHE A 166 44.63 -73.71 -9.25
N ARG A 167 43.72 -73.69 -8.27
CA ARG A 167 42.36 -74.26 -8.42
C ARG A 167 41.49 -73.31 -9.25
N SER A 168 40.75 -73.84 -10.22
CA SER A 168 39.71 -73.05 -10.90
C SER A 168 38.54 -72.77 -9.94
N ILE A 169 38.03 -71.54 -9.95
CA ILE A 169 36.82 -71.20 -9.18
C ILE A 169 35.53 -71.65 -9.87
N GLN A 170 35.53 -71.73 -11.20
CA GLN A 170 34.36 -72.12 -12.00
C GLN A 170 34.22 -73.65 -12.11
N LYS A 171 35.33 -74.38 -12.24
CA LYS A 171 35.33 -75.84 -12.46
C LYS A 171 35.97 -76.56 -11.27
N THR A 172 35.12 -77.04 -10.37
CA THR A 172 35.55 -77.78 -9.17
C THR A 172 36.46 -78.96 -9.53
N GLY A 173 37.53 -79.15 -8.75
CA GLY A 173 38.50 -80.24 -8.97
C GLY A 173 39.52 -80.02 -10.09
N THR A 174 39.42 -78.93 -10.86
CA THR A 174 40.40 -78.63 -11.94
C THR A 174 41.47 -77.65 -11.47
N ARG A 175 42.71 -77.87 -11.91
CA ARG A 175 43.83 -76.93 -11.71
C ARG A 175 44.20 -76.30 -13.06
N VAL A 176 44.45 -75.00 -13.07
CA VAL A 176 44.71 -74.18 -14.25
C VAL A 176 46.06 -73.48 -14.16
N THR A 177 46.58 -73.09 -15.32
CA THR A 177 47.71 -72.15 -15.45
C THR A 177 47.23 -70.73 -15.11
N VAL A 178 48.17 -69.85 -14.77
CA VAL A 178 47.86 -68.45 -14.42
C VAL A 178 48.79 -67.53 -15.18
N ASP A 179 48.34 -66.31 -15.41
CA ASP A 179 49.07 -65.24 -16.08
C ASP A 179 48.81 -63.88 -15.39
N CYS A 180 49.33 -62.80 -15.96
CA CYS A 180 49.12 -61.44 -15.45
C CYS A 180 47.66 -60.94 -15.53
N ASN A 181 46.81 -61.57 -16.34
CA ASN A 181 45.38 -61.23 -16.47
C ASN A 181 44.51 -62.07 -15.53
N THR A 182 45.11 -63.06 -14.87
CA THR A 182 44.41 -63.97 -13.97
C THR A 182 44.12 -63.29 -12.64
N HIS A 183 42.89 -63.45 -12.20
CA HIS A 183 42.40 -62.96 -10.94
C HIS A 183 42.40 -64.08 -9.90
N PHE A 184 42.56 -63.75 -8.62
CA PHE A 184 42.41 -64.74 -7.54
C PHE A 184 41.47 -64.28 -6.44
N VAL A 185 40.78 -65.25 -5.82
CA VAL A 185 39.89 -65.07 -4.66
C VAL A 185 40.36 -66.01 -3.55
N ARG A 186 40.39 -65.52 -2.30
CA ARG A 186 40.68 -66.38 -1.13
C ARG A 186 39.50 -67.30 -0.86
N GLU A 187 39.77 -68.55 -0.54
CA GLU A 187 38.73 -69.53 -0.17
C GLU A 187 37.85 -69.03 0.99
N SER A 188 38.43 -68.35 1.97
CA SER A 188 37.69 -67.73 3.09
C SER A 188 36.83 -66.51 2.69
N GLU A 189 37.05 -65.92 1.52
CA GLU A 189 36.33 -64.73 1.03
C GLU A 189 35.29 -65.06 -0.04
N GLN A 190 35.26 -66.29 -0.57
CA GLN A 190 34.33 -66.70 -1.62
C GLN A 190 32.86 -66.46 -1.23
N GLY A 191 32.50 -66.73 0.04
CA GLY A 191 31.15 -66.50 0.56
C GLY A 191 30.70 -65.03 0.64
N LYS A 192 31.62 -64.07 0.41
CA LYS A 192 31.29 -62.63 0.39
C LYS A 192 30.74 -62.17 -0.97
N PHE A 193 30.90 -62.98 -2.01
CA PHE A 193 30.42 -62.67 -3.36
C PHE A 193 28.95 -63.10 -3.54
N PRO A 194 28.22 -62.51 -4.50
CA PRO A 194 26.83 -62.87 -4.74
C PRO A 194 26.69 -64.34 -5.14
N LYS A 195 25.68 -65.03 -4.62
CA LYS A 195 25.35 -66.40 -5.04
C LYS A 195 24.71 -66.39 -6.44
N ASN A 196 24.91 -67.46 -7.20
CA ASN A 196 24.34 -67.65 -8.54
C ASN A 196 24.79 -66.62 -9.59
N ILE A 197 26.04 -66.16 -9.49
CA ILE A 197 26.69 -65.26 -10.44
C ILE A 197 28.06 -65.84 -10.76
N ASP A 198 28.36 -65.98 -12.05
CA ASP A 198 29.59 -66.64 -12.47
C ASP A 198 30.79 -65.69 -12.31
N PHE A 199 31.88 -66.22 -11.74
CA PHE A 199 33.16 -65.51 -11.70
C PHE A 199 33.73 -65.33 -13.12
N PRO A 200 34.63 -64.37 -13.36
CA PRO A 200 35.36 -64.29 -14.62
C PRO A 200 36.09 -65.60 -14.94
N GLU A 201 36.18 -65.97 -16.23
CA GLU A 201 36.80 -67.24 -16.65
C GLU A 201 38.25 -67.39 -16.14
N ASN A 202 39.01 -66.29 -16.17
CA ASN A 202 40.39 -66.23 -15.67
C ASN A 202 40.43 -65.92 -14.16
N CYS A 203 39.70 -66.69 -13.35
CA CYS A 203 39.69 -66.53 -11.90
C CYS A 203 40.00 -67.85 -11.17
N VAL A 204 40.91 -67.78 -10.20
CA VAL A 204 41.37 -68.95 -9.42
C VAL A 204 41.07 -68.79 -7.93
N LEU A 205 40.93 -69.93 -7.24
CA LEU A 205 40.75 -70.00 -5.80
C LEU A 205 42.08 -70.30 -5.12
N VAL A 206 42.48 -69.45 -4.17
CA VAL A 206 43.75 -69.60 -3.43
C VAL A 206 43.51 -69.82 -1.94
N GLY A 207 44.28 -70.75 -1.36
CA GLY A 207 44.44 -70.93 0.09
C GLY A 207 45.49 -70.00 0.71
N GLY A 208 45.74 -70.16 2.01
CA GLY A 208 46.56 -69.22 2.81
C GLY A 208 47.93 -68.90 2.21
N ASN A 209 48.81 -69.89 2.07
CA ASN A 209 50.16 -69.67 1.53
C ASN A 209 50.18 -69.51 -0.01
N GLU A 210 49.16 -70.03 -0.71
CA GLU A 210 49.05 -69.95 -2.17
C GLU A 210 48.90 -68.50 -2.66
N GLU A 211 48.30 -67.61 -1.87
CA GLU A 211 48.16 -66.18 -2.20
C GLU A 211 49.51 -65.49 -2.41
N ALA A 212 50.51 -65.79 -1.58
CA ALA A 212 51.83 -65.19 -1.68
C ALA A 212 52.49 -65.53 -3.02
N VAL A 213 52.28 -66.76 -3.50
CA VAL A 213 52.76 -67.22 -4.80
C VAL A 213 51.95 -66.60 -5.94
N ALA A 214 50.62 -66.57 -5.85
CA ALA A 214 49.76 -65.94 -6.87
C ALA A 214 50.13 -64.47 -7.11
N LYS A 215 50.41 -63.69 -6.05
CA LYS A 215 50.88 -62.31 -6.17
C LYS A 215 52.25 -62.20 -6.85
N GLN A 216 53.17 -63.13 -6.56
CA GLN A 216 54.48 -63.18 -7.19
C GLN A 216 54.41 -63.57 -8.68
N LEU A 217 53.36 -64.26 -9.10
CA LEU A 217 53.09 -64.60 -10.52
C LEU A 217 52.28 -63.52 -11.26
N ASN A 218 52.19 -62.31 -10.72
CA ASN A 218 51.45 -61.17 -11.27
C ASN A 218 49.92 -61.37 -11.35
N CYS A 219 49.34 -62.34 -10.63
CA CYS A 219 47.89 -62.45 -10.53
C CYS A 219 47.35 -61.31 -9.67
N THR A 220 46.17 -60.78 -10.00
CA THR A 220 45.54 -59.70 -9.23
C THR A 220 44.45 -60.22 -8.31
N LYS A 221 44.38 -59.69 -7.07
CA LYS A 221 43.29 -60.04 -6.15
C LYS A 221 41.96 -59.51 -6.70
N LEU A 222 40.97 -60.37 -6.89
CA LEU A 222 39.61 -59.95 -7.20
C LEU A 222 38.91 -59.55 -5.91
N THR A 223 38.78 -58.26 -5.69
CA THR A 223 37.96 -57.73 -4.60
C THR A 223 36.50 -57.74 -5.00
N LEU A 224 35.60 -57.71 -3.99
CA LEU A 224 34.16 -57.61 -4.24
C LEU A 224 33.81 -56.35 -5.07
N ASP A 225 34.48 -55.22 -4.82
CA ASP A 225 34.31 -53.98 -5.58
C ASP A 225 34.72 -54.14 -7.06
N LYS A 226 35.90 -54.73 -7.32
CA LYS A 226 36.38 -55.00 -8.68
C LYS A 226 35.45 -55.98 -9.42
N PHE A 227 34.93 -56.99 -8.73
CA PHE A 227 33.94 -57.92 -9.28
C PHE A 227 32.64 -57.22 -9.66
N MET A 228 32.08 -56.40 -8.76
CA MET A 228 30.85 -55.66 -9.05
C MET A 228 31.05 -54.65 -10.19
N ARG A 229 32.22 -53.98 -10.29
CA ARG A 229 32.57 -53.11 -11.44
C ARG A 229 32.50 -53.85 -12.76
N LEU A 230 33.11 -55.04 -12.85
CA LEU A 230 33.13 -55.85 -14.07
C LEU A 230 31.73 -56.30 -14.48
N LYS A 231 30.85 -56.60 -13.51
CA LYS A 231 29.49 -57.09 -13.78
C LYS A 231 28.47 -55.97 -14.03
N LEU A 232 28.67 -54.77 -13.50
CA LEU A 232 27.79 -53.60 -13.64
C LEU A 232 28.22 -52.63 -14.75
N GLU A 233 29.00 -53.10 -15.72
CA GLU A 233 29.47 -52.27 -16.82
C GLU A 233 28.32 -51.82 -17.75
N VAL A 234 28.10 -50.50 -17.84
CA VAL A 234 26.92 -49.87 -18.44
C VAL A 234 26.71 -50.26 -19.91
N SER A 235 27.78 -50.42 -20.68
CA SER A 235 27.75 -50.74 -22.11
C SER A 235 27.22 -52.15 -22.41
N THR A 236 27.35 -53.08 -21.46
CA THR A 236 27.04 -54.51 -21.66
C THR A 236 25.91 -55.02 -20.76
N PHE A 237 25.39 -54.17 -19.87
CA PHE A 237 24.41 -54.59 -18.86
C PHE A 237 22.99 -54.73 -19.44
N ASP A 238 22.50 -55.97 -19.53
CA ASP A 238 21.18 -56.31 -20.06
C ASP A 238 20.29 -56.97 -18.98
N MET A 239 19.16 -56.32 -18.67
CA MET A 239 18.17 -56.79 -17.69
C MET A 239 17.33 -57.99 -18.14
N SER A 240 17.45 -58.44 -19.39
CA SER A 240 16.81 -59.67 -19.85
C SER A 240 17.40 -60.91 -19.16
N LYS A 241 18.70 -60.88 -18.84
CA LYS A 241 19.46 -61.98 -18.23
C LYS A 241 19.14 -62.12 -16.74
N THR A 242 18.81 -63.33 -16.30
CA THR A 242 18.53 -63.64 -14.88
C THR A 242 19.73 -63.34 -13.98
N GLU A 243 20.94 -63.58 -14.47
CA GLU A 243 22.19 -63.27 -13.75
C GLU A 243 22.28 -61.77 -13.41
N ASN A 244 22.01 -60.88 -14.38
CA ASN A 244 22.08 -59.44 -14.19
C ASN A 244 21.02 -58.92 -13.21
N LYS A 245 19.84 -59.55 -13.15
CA LYS A 245 18.84 -59.26 -12.10
C LYS A 245 19.41 -59.57 -10.71
N ASN A 246 20.10 -60.70 -10.55
CA ASN A 246 20.74 -61.07 -9.29
C ASN A 246 21.89 -60.11 -8.94
N VAL A 247 22.70 -59.68 -9.92
CA VAL A 247 23.76 -58.66 -9.74
C VAL A 247 23.14 -57.36 -9.23
N MET A 248 22.10 -56.86 -9.90
CA MET A 248 21.45 -55.60 -9.53
C MET A 248 20.81 -55.68 -8.14
N MET A 249 20.11 -56.77 -7.83
CA MET A 249 19.51 -56.96 -6.49
C MET A 249 20.57 -57.07 -5.39
N PHE A 250 21.69 -57.74 -5.65
CA PHE A 250 22.80 -57.79 -4.69
C PHE A 250 23.40 -56.40 -4.46
N PHE A 251 23.58 -55.61 -5.53
CA PHE A 251 24.04 -54.22 -5.43
C PHE A 251 23.08 -53.37 -4.59
N LEU A 252 21.77 -53.40 -4.90
CA LEU A 252 20.77 -52.62 -4.17
C LEU A 252 20.71 -52.98 -2.67
N ASN A 253 20.84 -54.27 -2.34
CA ASN A 253 20.89 -54.76 -0.96
C ASN A 253 22.15 -54.35 -0.19
N ASN A 254 23.25 -54.04 -0.89
CA ASN A 254 24.56 -53.78 -0.29
C ASN A 254 25.14 -52.43 -0.73
N ILE A 255 24.29 -51.48 -1.11
CA ILE A 255 24.71 -50.23 -1.77
C ILE A 255 25.71 -49.42 -0.94
N GLU A 256 25.64 -49.46 0.39
CA GLU A 256 26.58 -48.78 1.29
C GLU A 256 28.03 -49.23 1.09
N ARG A 257 28.25 -50.44 0.58
CA ARG A 257 29.59 -50.98 0.30
C ARG A 257 30.14 -50.56 -1.06
N PHE A 258 29.29 -50.02 -1.94
CA PHE A 258 29.59 -49.76 -3.35
C PHE A 258 29.35 -48.30 -3.74
N THR A 259 29.71 -47.36 -2.86
CA THR A 259 29.49 -45.92 -3.08
C THR A 259 30.14 -45.39 -4.35
N THR A 260 31.31 -45.93 -4.70
CA THR A 260 32.10 -45.59 -5.90
C THR A 260 31.53 -46.13 -7.21
N LEU A 261 30.45 -46.91 -7.15
CA LEU A 261 29.74 -47.48 -8.31
C LEU A 261 28.40 -46.79 -8.59
N ILE A 262 27.94 -45.93 -7.68
CA ILE A 262 26.62 -45.29 -7.75
C ILE A 262 26.43 -44.55 -9.07
N ASP A 263 27.42 -43.77 -9.50
CA ASP A 263 27.35 -42.97 -10.74
C ASP A 263 27.29 -43.84 -12.00
N SER A 264 27.94 -45.01 -12.00
CA SER A 264 27.87 -45.93 -13.13
C SER A 264 26.50 -46.63 -13.17
N VAL A 265 25.97 -47.04 -12.01
CA VAL A 265 24.69 -47.74 -11.92
C VAL A 265 23.50 -46.80 -12.20
N SER A 266 23.59 -45.52 -11.84
CA SER A 266 22.55 -44.52 -12.12
C SER A 266 22.27 -44.32 -13.62
N GLU A 267 23.25 -44.65 -14.47
CA GLU A 267 23.15 -44.55 -15.91
C GLU A 267 22.52 -45.79 -16.59
N ILE A 268 22.36 -46.90 -15.85
CA ILE A 268 21.78 -48.14 -16.36
C ILE A 268 20.25 -48.02 -16.46
N ARG A 269 19.67 -48.51 -17.56
CA ARG A 269 18.21 -48.59 -17.75
C ARG A 269 17.69 -49.93 -17.24
N PHE A 270 17.17 -49.95 -16.03
CA PHE A 270 16.72 -51.21 -15.42
C PHE A 270 15.38 -51.14 -14.69
N ILE A 271 14.76 -49.96 -14.60
CA ILE A 271 13.45 -49.80 -13.96
C ILE A 271 12.38 -49.70 -15.05
N LYS A 272 11.28 -50.43 -14.90
CA LYS A 272 10.15 -50.34 -15.84
C LYS A 272 9.26 -49.14 -15.48
N ASP A 273 9.04 -48.23 -16.43
CA ASP A 273 8.00 -47.21 -16.33
C ASP A 273 6.59 -47.83 -16.46
N THR A 274 5.55 -47.04 -16.22
CA THR A 274 4.13 -47.47 -16.38
C THR A 274 3.77 -47.93 -17.79
N ALA A 275 4.56 -47.56 -18.80
CA ALA A 275 4.43 -48.03 -20.18
C ALA A 275 5.24 -49.32 -20.46
N GLY A 276 5.88 -49.91 -19.44
CA GLY A 276 6.66 -51.15 -19.53
C GLY A 276 8.08 -51.00 -20.08
N ARG A 277 8.55 -49.77 -20.34
CA ARG A 277 9.87 -49.49 -20.92
C ARG A 277 10.93 -49.39 -19.83
N LEU A 278 12.14 -49.88 -20.12
CA LEU A 278 13.28 -49.75 -19.22
C LEU A 278 13.84 -48.33 -19.27
N VAL A 279 13.80 -47.64 -18.13
CA VAL A 279 14.28 -46.29 -17.91
C VAL A 279 15.36 -46.24 -16.84
N LYS A 280 16.15 -45.17 -16.84
CA LYS A 280 17.13 -44.87 -15.79
C LYS A 280 16.42 -44.45 -14.50
N PRO A 281 17.00 -44.70 -13.31
CA PRO A 281 16.50 -44.15 -12.05
C PRO A 281 16.22 -42.64 -12.09
N SER A 282 17.08 -41.86 -12.76
CA SER A 282 16.93 -40.40 -12.93
C SER A 282 15.71 -39.94 -13.76
N LYS A 283 14.99 -40.86 -14.40
CA LYS A 283 13.77 -40.54 -15.17
C LYS A 283 12.48 -40.70 -14.36
N ILE A 284 12.51 -41.35 -13.21
CA ILE A 284 11.33 -41.62 -12.39
C ILE A 284 11.34 -40.82 -11.08
N PHE A 285 10.14 -40.56 -10.56
CA PHE A 285 9.92 -40.01 -9.23
C PHE A 285 9.65 -41.12 -8.21
N ASP A 286 9.91 -40.84 -6.94
CA ASP A 286 9.65 -41.75 -5.82
C ASP A 286 8.14 -42.05 -5.67
N PRO A 287 7.69 -43.29 -5.92
CA PRO A 287 6.27 -43.65 -5.84
C PRO A 287 5.74 -43.80 -4.40
N PHE A 288 6.61 -43.71 -3.40
CA PHE A 288 6.22 -43.82 -1.99
C PHE A 288 6.06 -42.46 -1.31
N ASP A 289 6.47 -41.39 -1.98
CA ASP A 289 6.19 -40.03 -1.55
C ASP A 289 4.74 -39.68 -1.90
N LYS A 290 3.90 -39.57 -0.86
CA LYS A 290 2.47 -39.28 -1.01
C LYS A 290 2.21 -37.98 -1.77
N PHE A 291 3.06 -36.97 -1.59
CA PHE A 291 2.90 -35.68 -2.24
C PHE A 291 3.18 -35.78 -3.75
N LEU A 292 4.27 -36.46 -4.14
CA LEU A 292 4.58 -36.69 -5.56
C LEU A 292 3.47 -37.47 -6.26
N CYS A 293 2.93 -38.51 -5.62
CA CYS A 293 1.83 -39.31 -6.17
C CYS A 293 0.55 -38.49 -6.41
N ARG A 294 0.27 -37.49 -5.56
CA ARG A 294 -0.84 -36.55 -5.77
C ARG A 294 -0.53 -35.58 -6.93
N LEU A 295 0.65 -34.96 -6.92
CA LEU A 295 1.06 -33.95 -7.91
C LEU A 295 1.14 -34.51 -9.33
N PHE A 296 1.68 -35.71 -9.50
CA PHE A 296 1.85 -36.37 -10.80
C PHE A 296 0.80 -37.43 -11.08
N TYR A 297 -0.37 -37.33 -10.45
CA TYR A 297 -1.46 -38.28 -10.69
C TYR A 297 -1.79 -38.37 -12.19
N GLY A 298 -1.86 -39.60 -12.72
CA GLY A 298 -2.12 -39.87 -14.13
C GLY A 298 -0.94 -39.65 -15.08
N GLU A 299 0.26 -39.33 -14.59
CA GLU A 299 1.46 -39.15 -15.43
C GLU A 299 2.38 -40.37 -15.41
N ASN A 300 3.03 -40.61 -16.55
CA ASN A 300 3.97 -41.73 -16.74
C ASN A 300 5.37 -41.41 -16.19
N VAL A 301 5.44 -41.04 -14.91
CA VAL A 301 6.67 -40.64 -14.22
C VAL A 301 7.03 -41.56 -13.04
N PHE A 302 6.19 -42.56 -12.76
CA PHE A 302 6.40 -43.56 -11.73
C PHE A 302 6.76 -44.93 -12.33
N PRO A 303 7.42 -45.81 -11.56
CA PRO A 303 7.66 -47.19 -11.97
C PRO A 303 6.37 -48.03 -11.99
N ALA A 304 6.29 -49.04 -12.88
CA ALA A 304 5.12 -49.92 -12.98
C ALA A 304 4.93 -50.86 -11.79
N ALA A 305 6.01 -51.32 -11.17
CA ALA A 305 5.98 -52.34 -10.11
C ALA A 305 6.41 -51.72 -8.76
N THR A 306 5.53 -50.95 -8.14
CA THR A 306 5.83 -50.20 -6.91
C THR A 306 6.16 -51.11 -5.73
N ASP A 307 5.45 -52.23 -5.53
CA ASP A 307 5.66 -53.08 -4.35
C ASP A 307 7.04 -53.74 -4.30
N ALA A 308 7.57 -54.12 -5.47
CA ALA A 308 8.90 -54.73 -5.59
C ALA A 308 10.04 -53.74 -5.26
N LEU A 309 9.79 -52.43 -5.33
CA LEU A 309 10.79 -51.39 -5.08
C LEU A 309 10.86 -50.97 -3.61
N ARG A 310 9.82 -51.24 -2.83
CA ARG A 310 9.68 -50.76 -1.45
C ARG A 310 10.87 -51.14 -0.54
N PRO A 311 11.39 -52.39 -0.57
CA PRO A 311 12.52 -52.78 0.27
C PRO A 311 13.84 -52.06 -0.08
N HIS A 312 13.92 -51.43 -1.26
CA HIS A 312 15.15 -50.82 -1.78
C HIS A 312 14.98 -49.32 -2.05
N ARG A 313 13.94 -48.67 -1.51
CA ARG A 313 13.65 -47.25 -1.75
C ARG A 313 14.87 -46.36 -1.55
N ASP A 314 15.60 -46.52 -0.45
CA ASP A 314 16.76 -45.68 -0.13
C ASP A 314 17.91 -45.90 -1.12
N ALA A 315 18.09 -47.13 -1.60
CA ALA A 315 19.06 -47.43 -2.64
C ALA A 315 18.69 -46.74 -3.96
N PHE A 316 17.41 -46.74 -4.33
CA PHE A 316 16.91 -46.03 -5.52
C PHE A 316 17.10 -44.52 -5.43
N ILE A 317 16.90 -43.91 -4.26
CA ILE A 317 17.17 -42.48 -4.04
C ILE A 317 18.67 -42.19 -4.26
N LYS A 318 19.56 -43.02 -3.71
CA LYS A 318 21.03 -42.85 -3.85
C LYS A 318 21.51 -42.92 -5.30
N ILE A 319 20.90 -43.75 -6.13
CA ILE A 319 21.24 -43.87 -7.57
C ILE A 319 20.45 -42.91 -8.47
N GLY A 320 19.75 -41.91 -7.90
CA GLY A 320 19.20 -40.80 -8.65
C GLY A 320 17.69 -40.82 -8.90
N MET A 321 16.91 -41.67 -8.22
CA MET A 321 15.45 -41.54 -8.21
C MET A 321 15.04 -40.16 -7.67
N LYS A 322 14.11 -39.50 -8.36
CA LYS A 322 13.76 -38.10 -8.06
C LYS A 322 12.84 -37.99 -6.86
N GLY A 323 13.25 -37.19 -5.88
CA GLY A 323 12.37 -36.67 -4.82
C GLY A 323 11.76 -35.31 -5.20
N VAL A 324 11.08 -34.68 -4.25
CA VAL A 324 10.41 -33.37 -4.40
C VAL A 324 11.38 -32.27 -4.89
N ARG A 325 12.64 -32.29 -4.45
CA ARG A 325 13.66 -31.29 -4.86
C ARG A 325 14.06 -31.36 -6.33
N ALA A 326 13.75 -32.46 -7.03
CA ALA A 326 14.11 -32.67 -8.43
C ALA A 326 12.96 -32.30 -9.40
N ILE A 327 11.89 -31.69 -8.88
CA ILE A 327 10.83 -31.08 -9.69
C ILE A 327 11.42 -29.86 -10.42
N LEU A 328 11.10 -29.73 -11.70
CA LEU A 328 11.57 -28.65 -12.58
C LEU A 328 10.36 -27.85 -13.06
N PRO A 329 10.52 -26.58 -13.47
CA PRO A 329 9.42 -25.74 -13.96
C PRO A 329 8.56 -26.41 -15.05
N LYS A 330 9.19 -27.13 -15.99
CA LYS A 330 8.49 -27.86 -17.05
C LYS A 330 7.56 -28.97 -16.55
N HIS A 331 7.86 -29.58 -15.42
CA HIS A 331 6.99 -30.58 -14.82
C HIS A 331 5.74 -29.91 -14.25
N ILE A 332 5.90 -28.75 -13.58
CA ILE A 332 4.79 -27.96 -13.05
C ILE A 332 3.89 -27.42 -14.17
N TYR A 333 4.47 -26.92 -15.25
CA TYR A 333 3.71 -26.49 -16.43
C TYR A 333 2.88 -27.64 -17.03
N SER A 334 3.48 -28.84 -17.19
CA SER A 334 2.78 -30.02 -17.69
C SER A 334 1.61 -30.43 -16.80
N VAL A 335 1.81 -30.40 -15.47
CA VAL A 335 0.76 -30.66 -14.47
C VAL A 335 -0.38 -29.65 -14.62
N ALA A 336 -0.07 -28.35 -14.65
CA ALA A 336 -1.05 -27.28 -14.79
C ALA A 336 -1.87 -27.39 -16.10
N LYS A 337 -1.19 -27.66 -17.22
CA LYS A 337 -1.83 -27.87 -18.53
C LYS A 337 -2.72 -29.10 -18.55
N THR A 338 -2.30 -30.18 -17.89
CA THR A 338 -3.11 -31.39 -17.75
C THR A 338 -4.40 -31.08 -17.00
N ILE A 339 -4.31 -30.34 -15.88
CA ILE A 339 -5.48 -29.94 -15.09
C ILE A 339 -6.44 -29.08 -15.92
N ASP A 340 -5.93 -28.06 -16.61
CA ASP A 340 -6.72 -27.14 -17.43
C ASP A 340 -7.42 -27.82 -18.61
N SER A 341 -6.78 -28.84 -19.21
CA SER A 341 -7.34 -29.58 -20.35
C SER A 341 -8.53 -30.49 -20.03
N VAL A 342 -8.84 -30.72 -18.75
CA VAL A 342 -9.88 -31.66 -18.32
C VAL A 342 -11.25 -30.97 -18.27
N SER A 343 -12.22 -31.52 -19.00
CA SER A 343 -13.58 -30.96 -19.08
C SER A 343 -14.41 -31.19 -17.80
N GLN A 344 -14.22 -32.31 -17.10
CA GLN A 344 -14.88 -32.64 -15.83
C GLN A 344 -13.87 -33.16 -14.80
N ILE A 345 -13.80 -32.50 -13.64
CA ILE A 345 -12.81 -32.81 -12.61
C ILE A 345 -13.38 -33.82 -11.61
N ASN A 346 -12.73 -34.99 -11.53
CA ASN A 346 -12.96 -35.96 -10.47
C ASN A 346 -12.14 -35.63 -9.20
N ASP A 347 -12.41 -36.30 -8.08
CA ASP A 347 -11.76 -36.01 -6.79
C ASP A 347 -10.23 -36.18 -6.84
N LYS A 348 -9.71 -37.09 -7.66
CA LYS A 348 -8.27 -37.30 -7.81
C LYS A 348 -7.59 -36.17 -8.59
N MET A 349 -8.25 -35.63 -9.61
CA MET A 349 -7.75 -34.45 -10.34
C MET A 349 -7.87 -33.18 -9.51
N TYR A 350 -8.90 -33.08 -8.66
CA TYR A 350 -8.99 -32.02 -7.68
C TYR A 350 -7.85 -32.10 -6.65
N ASP A 351 -7.50 -33.29 -6.17
CA ASP A 351 -6.36 -33.49 -5.27
C ASP A 351 -5.01 -33.21 -5.97
N LYS A 352 -4.89 -33.48 -7.27
CA LYS A 352 -3.75 -33.07 -8.11
C LYS A 352 -3.60 -31.55 -8.17
N ALA A 353 -4.70 -30.81 -8.37
CA ALA A 353 -4.70 -29.35 -8.35
C ALA A 353 -4.34 -28.78 -6.97
N LYS A 354 -4.84 -29.38 -5.88
CA LYS A 354 -4.43 -29.02 -4.52
C LYS A 354 -2.94 -29.27 -4.28
N ALA A 355 -2.39 -30.39 -4.75
CA ALA A 355 -0.97 -30.67 -4.62
C ALA A 355 -0.09 -29.72 -5.46
N LEU A 356 -0.56 -29.29 -6.64
CA LEU A 356 0.08 -28.25 -7.44
C LEU A 356 0.14 -26.92 -6.68
N GLN A 357 -1.00 -26.50 -6.12
CA GLN A 357 -1.08 -25.28 -5.33
C GLN A 357 -0.18 -25.36 -4.09
N GLU A 358 -0.21 -26.48 -3.35
CA GLU A 358 0.65 -26.76 -2.19
C GLU A 358 2.15 -26.70 -2.55
N TYR A 359 2.54 -27.20 -3.73
CA TYR A 359 3.92 -27.09 -4.21
C TYR A 359 4.36 -25.64 -4.39
N ILE A 360 3.54 -24.86 -5.09
CA ILE A 360 3.84 -23.46 -5.45
C ILE A 360 3.83 -22.58 -4.21
N GLU A 361 2.88 -22.79 -3.29
CA GLU A 361 2.82 -22.06 -2.01
C GLU A 361 4.07 -22.28 -1.16
N ASN A 362 4.61 -23.51 -1.13
CA ASN A 362 5.83 -23.84 -0.41
C ASN A 362 7.11 -23.43 -1.16
N ASN A 363 7.03 -23.16 -2.47
CA ASN A 363 8.18 -22.84 -3.33
C ASN A 363 7.86 -21.70 -4.32
N PRO A 364 7.44 -20.51 -3.87
CA PRO A 364 6.96 -19.43 -4.74
C PRO A 364 8.01 -18.94 -5.74
N GLY A 365 9.30 -19.06 -5.42
CA GLY A 365 10.42 -18.74 -6.32
C GLY A 365 10.40 -19.53 -7.64
N VAL A 366 9.72 -20.68 -7.72
CA VAL A 366 9.59 -21.47 -8.96
C VAL A 366 8.87 -20.69 -10.06
N LEU A 367 7.98 -19.76 -9.71
CA LEU A 367 7.21 -18.97 -10.67
C LEU A 367 8.09 -18.02 -11.48
N ARG A 368 9.21 -17.56 -10.90
CA ARG A 368 10.17 -16.65 -11.55
C ARG A 368 11.20 -17.40 -12.39
N GLN A 369 11.24 -18.73 -12.32
CA GLN A 369 12.18 -19.51 -13.11
C GLN A 369 11.76 -19.52 -14.58
N THR A 370 12.74 -19.33 -15.45
CA THR A 370 12.57 -19.34 -16.90
C THR A 370 12.16 -20.73 -17.37
N LEU A 371 11.04 -20.80 -18.11
CA LEU A 371 10.55 -22.03 -18.72
C LEU A 371 10.97 -22.12 -20.19
N TRP A 372 10.80 -21.02 -20.93
CA TRP A 372 11.21 -20.80 -22.31
C TRP A 372 11.97 -19.47 -22.43
N LEU A 373 12.68 -19.22 -23.53
CA LEU A 373 13.32 -17.91 -23.80
C LEU A 373 12.32 -16.77 -23.52
N ASP A 374 12.65 -15.92 -22.55
CA ASP A 374 11.89 -14.74 -22.08
C ASP A 374 10.52 -14.98 -21.44
N LYS A 375 10.17 -16.23 -21.09
CA LYS A 375 8.91 -16.53 -20.37
C LYS A 375 9.15 -17.31 -19.09
N THR A 376 8.58 -16.81 -17.99
CA THR A 376 8.62 -17.49 -16.70
C THR A 376 7.51 -18.53 -16.58
N LEU A 377 7.66 -19.48 -15.66
CA LEU A 377 6.59 -20.43 -15.36
C LEU A 377 5.29 -19.72 -14.95
N GLY A 378 5.41 -18.67 -14.13
CA GLY A 378 4.25 -17.91 -13.66
C GLY A 378 3.46 -17.26 -14.79
N ASP A 379 4.14 -16.72 -15.80
CA ASP A 379 3.48 -16.11 -16.98
C ASP A 379 2.66 -17.11 -17.79
N GLU A 380 3.11 -18.36 -17.83
CA GLU A 380 2.51 -19.41 -18.65
C GLU A 380 1.35 -20.13 -17.96
N ILE A 381 1.32 -20.15 -16.62
CA ILE A 381 0.22 -20.77 -15.85
C ILE A 381 -0.81 -19.77 -15.35
N LYS A 382 -0.57 -18.45 -15.45
CA LYS A 382 -1.47 -17.43 -14.90
C LYS A 382 -2.90 -17.48 -15.45
N ASP A 383 -3.07 -17.91 -16.70
CA ASP A 383 -4.35 -17.97 -17.41
C ASP A 383 -4.90 -19.41 -17.53
N LEU A 384 -4.23 -20.39 -16.91
CA LEU A 384 -4.70 -21.78 -16.87
C LEU A 384 -5.59 -22.01 -15.65
N SER A 385 -6.72 -22.69 -15.83
CA SER A 385 -7.65 -23.04 -14.75
C SER A 385 -7.13 -24.21 -13.92
N CYS A 386 -6.07 -23.96 -13.15
CA CYS A 386 -5.35 -24.99 -12.40
C CYS A 386 -5.25 -24.75 -10.88
N PHE A 387 -5.83 -23.65 -10.37
CA PHE A 387 -5.85 -23.33 -8.93
C PHE A 387 -7.25 -23.55 -8.34
N VAL A 388 -7.28 -23.99 -7.08
CA VAL A 388 -8.52 -24.17 -6.32
C VAL A 388 -8.89 -22.85 -5.64
N TYR A 389 -10.13 -22.40 -5.82
CA TYR A 389 -10.66 -21.27 -5.06
C TYR A 389 -11.37 -21.74 -3.79
N CYS A 390 -11.41 -20.87 -2.79
CA CYS A 390 -12.04 -21.14 -1.50
C CYS A 390 -13.56 -21.30 -1.65
N SER A 391 -14.09 -22.37 -1.07
CA SER A 391 -15.55 -22.52 -0.91
C SER A 391 -16.10 -21.55 0.13
N SER A 392 -17.43 -21.38 0.15
CA SER A 392 -18.09 -20.60 1.20
C SER A 392 -17.84 -21.18 2.59
N GLU A 393 -17.74 -22.50 2.72
CA GLU A 393 -17.52 -23.22 4.00
C GLU A 393 -16.08 -23.09 4.51
N GLU A 394 -15.11 -22.96 3.60
CA GLU A 394 -13.69 -22.78 3.93
C GLU A 394 -13.36 -21.33 4.34
N CYS A 395 -14.31 -20.40 4.15
CA CYS A 395 -14.16 -19.02 4.56
C CYS A 395 -14.23 -18.91 6.08
N GLU A 396 -13.18 -18.38 6.72
CA GLU A 396 -13.15 -18.12 8.17
C GLU A 396 -14.26 -17.14 8.61
N TYR A 397 -14.84 -16.42 7.66
CA TYR A 397 -15.96 -15.50 7.83
C TYR A 397 -17.30 -16.09 7.41
N HIS A 398 -17.43 -17.41 7.24
CA HIS A 398 -18.66 -18.09 6.80
C HIS A 398 -19.88 -17.66 7.63
N ASN A 399 -19.72 -17.52 8.96
CA ASN A 399 -20.79 -17.08 9.86
C ASN A 399 -21.22 -15.61 9.65
N ARG A 400 -20.43 -14.82 8.91
CA ARG A 400 -20.72 -13.42 8.54
C ARG A 400 -21.12 -13.29 7.06
N PHE A 401 -21.15 -14.39 6.32
CA PHE A 401 -21.53 -14.38 4.93
C PHE A 401 -23.07 -14.31 4.82
N PRO A 402 -23.63 -13.38 4.03
CA PRO A 402 -25.07 -13.33 3.83
C PRO A 402 -25.57 -14.57 3.11
N GLN A 403 -26.39 -15.41 3.76
CA GLN A 403 -26.89 -16.66 3.17
C GLN A 403 -27.72 -16.45 1.89
N LEU A 404 -28.34 -15.28 1.75
CA LEU A 404 -29.12 -14.91 0.57
C LEU A 404 -28.24 -14.68 -0.67
N LEU A 405 -26.97 -14.33 -0.46
CA LEU A 405 -26.03 -14.04 -1.53
C LEU A 405 -25.37 -15.33 -2.02
N LYS A 406 -25.21 -15.49 -3.33
CA LYS A 406 -24.53 -16.66 -3.90
C LYS A 406 -23.02 -16.47 -3.85
N TRP A 407 -22.30 -17.41 -3.25
CA TRP A 407 -20.84 -17.46 -3.34
C TRP A 407 -20.42 -17.77 -4.79
N PHE A 408 -19.28 -17.21 -5.21
CA PHE A 408 -18.73 -17.45 -6.53
C PHE A 408 -18.61 -18.96 -6.80
N SER A 409 -19.14 -19.39 -7.93
CA SER A 409 -19.02 -20.77 -8.37
C SER A 409 -18.70 -20.83 -9.86
N ALA A 410 -17.64 -21.55 -10.20
CA ALA A 410 -17.24 -21.82 -11.58
C ALA A 410 -17.38 -23.31 -11.88
N LYS A 411 -17.46 -23.64 -13.18
CA LYS A 411 -17.40 -25.04 -13.63
C LYS A 411 -16.08 -25.65 -13.11
N ASN A 412 -16.18 -26.84 -12.51
CA ASN A 412 -15.05 -27.64 -12.03
C ASN A 412 -14.28 -27.17 -10.77
N ARG A 413 -14.75 -26.16 -10.02
CA ARG A 413 -14.12 -25.67 -8.78
C ARG A 413 -12.68 -25.17 -8.92
N LEU A 414 -12.22 -24.90 -10.15
CA LEU A 414 -10.90 -24.33 -10.44
C LEU A 414 -11.03 -23.00 -11.15
N CYS A 415 -9.98 -22.19 -11.07
CA CYS A 415 -9.87 -20.94 -11.83
C CYS A 415 -8.42 -20.54 -12.11
N CYS A 416 -8.27 -19.56 -12.99
CA CYS A 416 -7.00 -19.00 -13.40
C CYS A 416 -6.42 -18.09 -12.31
N PRO A 417 -5.14 -18.22 -11.94
CA PRO A 417 -4.48 -17.32 -11.00
C PRO A 417 -4.67 -15.83 -11.28
N SER A 418 -4.68 -15.42 -12.55
CA SER A 418 -4.87 -14.03 -12.97
C SER A 418 -6.23 -13.45 -12.58
N ASN A 419 -7.24 -14.30 -12.39
CA ASN A 419 -8.61 -13.92 -12.07
C ASN A 419 -8.99 -14.16 -10.61
N MET A 420 -8.02 -14.28 -9.69
CA MET A 420 -8.26 -14.54 -8.27
C MET A 420 -7.83 -13.37 -7.37
N LYS A 421 -8.38 -13.31 -6.16
CA LYS A 421 -7.97 -12.37 -5.11
C LYS A 421 -7.87 -13.05 -3.75
N GLU A 422 -7.11 -12.47 -2.84
CA GLU A 422 -7.03 -13.00 -1.46
C GLU A 422 -8.39 -12.98 -0.76
N ILE A 423 -8.66 -14.01 0.04
CA ILE A 423 -9.92 -14.18 0.77
C ILE A 423 -10.27 -13.01 1.70
N ARG A 424 -9.30 -12.19 2.10
CA ARG A 424 -9.55 -10.96 2.87
C ARG A 424 -10.45 -9.95 2.15
N PHE A 425 -10.50 -10.01 0.81
CA PHE A 425 -11.35 -9.14 -0.01
C PHE A 425 -12.76 -9.71 -0.23
N TRP A 426 -13.18 -10.71 0.56
CA TRP A 426 -14.46 -11.38 0.35
C TRP A 426 -15.67 -10.43 0.33
N GLN A 427 -15.70 -9.39 1.17
CA GLN A 427 -16.80 -8.42 1.19
C GLN A 427 -16.92 -7.62 -0.13
N LEU A 428 -15.84 -7.54 -0.90
CA LEU A 428 -15.79 -6.74 -2.12
C LEU A 428 -16.17 -7.54 -3.37
N VAL A 429 -15.91 -8.85 -3.41
CA VAL A 429 -16.03 -9.65 -4.66
C VAL A 429 -16.46 -11.11 -4.49
N CYS A 430 -16.93 -11.56 -3.32
CA CYS A 430 -17.23 -12.98 -3.06
C CYS A 430 -18.24 -13.64 -4.02
N SER A 431 -19.08 -12.88 -4.72
CA SER A 431 -20.05 -13.37 -5.72
C SER A 431 -19.60 -13.15 -7.15
N SER A 432 -18.68 -12.21 -7.38
CA SER A 432 -18.25 -11.76 -8.70
C SER A 432 -16.88 -12.30 -9.13
N MET A 433 -16.04 -12.73 -8.19
CA MET A 433 -14.66 -13.17 -8.44
C MET A 433 -14.26 -14.32 -7.50
N PRO A 434 -13.47 -15.31 -7.96
CA PRO A 434 -12.96 -16.37 -7.09
C PRO A 434 -11.94 -15.84 -6.09
N LEU A 435 -11.99 -16.39 -4.87
CA LEU A 435 -11.12 -16.03 -3.76
C LEU A 435 -10.16 -17.16 -3.41
N ILE A 436 -8.96 -16.83 -2.95
CA ILE A 436 -7.94 -17.80 -2.54
C ILE A 436 -7.40 -17.50 -1.14
N LYS A 437 -7.16 -18.54 -0.35
CA LYS A 437 -6.44 -18.46 0.92
C LYS A 437 -4.94 -18.66 0.67
N ALA A 438 -4.28 -17.60 0.22
CA ALA A 438 -2.85 -17.65 -0.03
C ALA A 438 -2.06 -17.84 1.28
N ARG A 439 -1.19 -18.87 1.32
CA ARG A 439 -0.29 -19.13 2.46
C ARG A 439 1.06 -18.40 2.35
N SER A 440 1.35 -17.82 1.19
CA SER A 440 2.61 -17.14 0.88
C SER A 440 2.35 -15.73 0.37
N SER A 441 2.92 -14.73 1.05
CA SER A 441 2.85 -13.32 0.65
C SER A 441 3.58 -13.05 -0.67
N GLU A 442 4.63 -13.83 -0.97
CA GLU A 442 5.39 -13.76 -2.21
C GLU A 442 4.53 -14.18 -3.40
N LEU A 443 3.76 -15.26 -3.25
CA LEU A 443 2.81 -15.74 -4.25
C LEU A 443 1.70 -14.71 -4.50
N SER A 444 1.12 -14.18 -3.42
CA SER A 444 0.10 -13.13 -3.51
C SER A 444 0.60 -11.89 -4.23
N SER A 445 1.85 -11.49 -3.97
CA SER A 445 2.47 -10.33 -4.62
C SER A 445 2.77 -10.60 -6.09
N PHE A 446 3.12 -11.83 -6.46
CA PHE A 446 3.42 -12.21 -7.83
C PHE A 446 2.20 -12.09 -8.76
N TYR A 447 1.05 -12.64 -8.35
CA TYR A 447 -0.20 -12.55 -9.13
C TYR A 447 -1.06 -11.33 -8.78
N GLY A 448 -0.61 -10.47 -7.86
CA GLY A 448 -1.37 -9.29 -7.42
C GLY A 448 -2.65 -9.62 -6.67
N TRP A 449 -2.73 -10.77 -6.00
CA TRP A 449 -3.89 -11.18 -5.19
C TRP A 449 -4.10 -10.32 -3.96
N ASN A 450 -3.01 -9.72 -3.46
CA ASN A 450 -3.01 -8.78 -2.34
C ASN A 450 -3.44 -7.36 -2.75
N ILE A 451 -3.49 -7.04 -4.05
CA ILE A 451 -3.96 -5.74 -4.54
C ILE A 451 -5.49 -5.73 -4.52
N PRO A 452 -6.14 -4.68 -3.99
CA PRO A 452 -7.60 -4.56 -4.00
C PRO A 452 -8.22 -4.85 -5.38
N PRO A 453 -9.42 -5.44 -5.44
CA PRO A 453 -10.12 -5.66 -6.71
C PRO A 453 -10.41 -4.34 -7.45
N SER A 454 -10.55 -4.44 -8.77
CA SER A 454 -10.91 -3.28 -9.60
C SER A 454 -12.34 -2.82 -9.30
N ALA A 455 -12.59 -1.51 -9.48
CA ALA A 455 -13.93 -0.96 -9.29
C ALA A 455 -15.00 -1.65 -10.17
N GLU A 456 -14.65 -2.10 -11.38
CA GLU A 456 -15.56 -2.84 -12.27
C GLU A 456 -16.02 -4.16 -11.62
N THR A 457 -15.10 -4.92 -11.05
CA THR A 457 -15.43 -6.18 -10.34
C THR A 457 -16.25 -5.91 -9.08
N ILE A 458 -15.93 -4.84 -8.34
CA ILE A 458 -16.67 -4.43 -7.14
C ILE A 458 -18.11 -4.00 -7.51
N ILE A 459 -18.30 -3.34 -8.66
CA ILE A 459 -19.63 -2.98 -9.15
C ILE A 459 -20.43 -4.24 -9.52
N LEU A 460 -19.80 -5.27 -10.08
CA LEU A 460 -20.48 -6.56 -10.32
C LEU A 460 -20.96 -7.21 -9.01
N GLN A 461 -20.15 -7.13 -7.94
CA GLN A 461 -20.58 -7.54 -6.59
C GLN A 461 -21.82 -6.76 -6.13
N LEU A 462 -21.80 -5.44 -6.29
CA LEU A 462 -22.91 -4.57 -5.91
C LEU A 462 -24.20 -4.90 -6.69
N LYS A 463 -24.07 -5.23 -7.98
CA LYS A 463 -25.18 -5.74 -8.82
C LYS A 463 -25.71 -7.08 -8.33
N SER A 464 -24.85 -8.00 -7.89
CA SER A 464 -25.29 -9.27 -7.28
C SER A 464 -26.10 -9.03 -6.00
N ILE A 465 -25.70 -8.06 -5.18
CA ILE A 465 -26.45 -7.66 -3.98
C ILE A 465 -27.79 -7.03 -4.37
N GLN A 466 -27.83 -6.14 -5.37
CA GLN A 466 -29.07 -5.57 -5.90
C GLN A 466 -30.04 -6.65 -6.35
N GLN A 467 -29.58 -7.65 -7.11
CA GLN A 467 -30.43 -8.77 -7.55
C GLN A 467 -30.97 -9.61 -6.39
N CYS A 468 -30.15 -9.82 -5.36
CA CYS A 468 -30.53 -10.55 -4.16
C CYS A 468 -31.67 -9.86 -3.37
N LEU A 469 -31.60 -8.53 -3.27
CA LEU A 469 -32.53 -7.72 -2.48
C LEU A 469 -33.85 -7.40 -3.20
N ILE A 470 -34.01 -7.81 -4.45
CA ILE A 470 -35.31 -7.76 -5.14
C ILE A 470 -36.29 -8.77 -4.53
N SER A 471 -35.79 -9.90 -4.00
CA SER A 471 -36.60 -11.02 -3.54
C SER A 471 -36.52 -11.29 -2.04
N SER A 472 -35.77 -10.49 -1.27
CA SER A 472 -35.48 -10.75 0.14
C SER A 472 -35.15 -9.48 0.90
N ASP A 473 -35.42 -9.50 2.21
CA ASP A 473 -35.15 -8.36 3.09
C ASP A 473 -33.66 -8.17 3.38
N MET A 474 -33.29 -6.94 3.73
CA MET A 474 -31.94 -6.61 4.19
C MET A 474 -31.57 -7.33 5.47
N THR A 475 -30.33 -7.81 5.54
CA THR A 475 -29.71 -8.30 6.77
C THR A 475 -28.56 -7.39 7.21
N LEU A 476 -28.18 -7.47 8.49
CA LEU A 476 -27.08 -6.68 9.05
C LEU A 476 -25.74 -7.00 8.37
N GLU A 477 -25.53 -8.26 7.96
CA GLU A 477 -24.34 -8.69 7.23
C GLU A 477 -24.25 -8.02 5.85
N LEU A 478 -25.37 -7.91 5.13
CA LEU A 478 -25.43 -7.22 3.83
C LEU A 478 -25.17 -5.72 3.98
N LEU A 479 -25.73 -5.08 5.00
CA LEU A 479 -25.50 -3.65 5.25
C LEU A 479 -24.01 -3.36 5.53
N THR A 480 -23.37 -4.22 6.33
CA THR A 480 -21.92 -4.13 6.62
C THR A 480 -21.08 -4.33 5.35
N MET A 481 -21.49 -5.29 4.50
CA MET A 481 -20.85 -5.52 3.20
C MET A 481 -21.00 -4.31 2.27
N LEU A 482 -22.20 -3.73 2.16
CA LEU A 482 -22.47 -2.53 1.36
C LEU A 482 -21.60 -1.35 1.80
N LYS A 483 -21.49 -1.11 3.11
CA LYS A 483 -20.62 -0.06 3.65
C LYS A 483 -19.16 -0.25 3.20
N THR A 484 -18.66 -1.48 3.25
CA THR A 484 -17.30 -1.83 2.84
C THR A 484 -17.11 -1.63 1.33
N ILE A 485 -18.11 -2.01 0.52
CA ILE A 485 -18.11 -1.83 -0.94
C ILE A 485 -18.07 -0.34 -1.29
N TYR A 486 -18.94 0.49 -0.71
CA TYR A 486 -18.95 1.93 -0.99
C TYR A 486 -17.68 2.63 -0.50
N GLN A 487 -17.09 2.18 0.63
CA GLN A 487 -15.77 2.66 1.07
C GLN A 487 -14.66 2.33 0.06
N ALA A 488 -14.67 1.15 -0.53
CA ALA A 488 -13.68 0.79 -1.55
C ALA A 488 -13.88 1.59 -2.85
N LEU A 489 -15.14 1.79 -3.27
CA LEU A 489 -15.47 2.58 -4.46
C LEU A 489 -15.17 4.07 -4.29
N SER A 490 -15.27 4.61 -3.08
CA SER A 490 -14.93 6.01 -2.81
C SER A 490 -13.44 6.29 -2.98
N ILE A 491 -12.58 5.34 -2.62
CA ILE A 491 -11.13 5.40 -2.81
C ILE A 491 -10.78 5.30 -4.31
N GLN A 492 -11.51 4.49 -5.08
CA GLN A 492 -11.33 4.31 -6.53
C GLN A 492 -12.23 5.22 -7.37
N SER A 493 -12.58 6.40 -6.86
CA SER A 493 -13.56 7.30 -7.49
C SER A 493 -13.08 7.86 -8.84
N THR A 494 -13.68 7.37 -9.93
CA THR A 494 -13.43 7.81 -11.31
C THR A 494 -14.74 8.05 -12.06
N HIS A 495 -14.72 8.82 -13.15
CA HIS A 495 -15.94 9.10 -13.93
C HIS A 495 -16.65 7.82 -14.41
N VAL A 496 -15.90 6.78 -14.78
CA VAL A 496 -16.45 5.47 -15.19
C VAL A 496 -17.23 4.80 -14.05
N VAL A 497 -16.71 4.86 -12.82
CA VAL A 497 -17.39 4.34 -11.63
C VAL A 497 -18.69 5.09 -11.36
N ARG A 498 -18.67 6.42 -11.49
CA ARG A 498 -19.87 7.25 -11.33
C ARG A 498 -20.94 6.86 -12.35
N GLU A 499 -20.57 6.77 -13.61
CA GLU A 499 -21.48 6.41 -14.70
C GLU A 499 -22.10 5.02 -14.51
N ALA A 500 -21.29 4.04 -14.08
CA ALA A 500 -21.77 2.69 -13.80
C ALA A 500 -22.75 2.63 -12.63
N ILE A 501 -22.54 3.43 -11.57
CA ILE A 501 -23.45 3.50 -10.41
C ILE A 501 -24.76 4.21 -10.78
N VAL A 502 -24.68 5.34 -11.49
CA VAL A 502 -25.84 6.13 -11.92
C VAL A 502 -26.71 5.32 -12.88
N SER A 503 -26.11 4.77 -13.95
CA SER A 503 -26.85 4.03 -14.99
C SER A 503 -27.55 2.76 -14.49
N ASN A 504 -27.13 2.20 -13.36
CA ASN A 504 -27.71 0.99 -12.77
C ASN A 504 -28.46 1.26 -11.45
N ALA A 505 -28.65 2.54 -11.07
CA ALA A 505 -29.32 2.95 -9.85
C ALA A 505 -28.78 2.24 -8.59
N LEU A 506 -27.46 2.25 -8.39
CA LEU A 506 -26.78 1.45 -7.36
C LEU A 506 -26.55 2.19 -6.03
N VAL A 507 -27.46 3.08 -5.59
CA VAL A 507 -27.39 3.71 -4.25
C VAL A 507 -28.42 3.12 -3.31
N TRP A 508 -28.00 2.61 -2.16
CA TRP A 508 -28.88 1.96 -1.18
C TRP A 508 -29.58 2.97 -0.25
N THR A 509 -30.91 2.87 -0.11
CA THR A 509 -31.75 3.84 0.65
C THR A 509 -32.55 3.23 1.81
N ALA A 510 -31.96 2.26 2.52
CA ALA A 510 -32.57 1.46 3.61
C ALA A 510 -33.70 0.51 3.21
N GLU A 511 -34.34 0.75 2.06
CA GLU A 511 -35.42 -0.10 1.55
C GLU A 511 -35.10 -0.67 0.15
N HIS A 512 -34.54 0.14 -0.75
CA HIS A 512 -34.30 -0.23 -2.15
C HIS A 512 -33.01 0.42 -2.66
N PHE A 513 -32.56 -0.05 -3.83
CA PHE A 513 -31.55 0.64 -4.64
C PHE A 513 -32.19 1.72 -5.51
N GLN A 514 -31.63 2.92 -5.54
CA GLN A 514 -32.15 4.09 -6.24
C GLN A 514 -31.08 4.84 -7.04
N ASP A 515 -31.56 5.64 -7.99
CA ASP A 515 -30.75 6.62 -8.71
C ASP A 515 -30.20 7.67 -7.74
N PRO A 516 -28.91 8.05 -7.82
CA PRO A 516 -28.33 9.11 -7.00
C PRO A 516 -29.21 10.39 -6.94
N ALA A 517 -29.81 10.81 -8.04
CA ALA A 517 -30.66 12.00 -8.10
C ALA A 517 -31.94 11.90 -7.23
N LYS A 518 -32.29 10.70 -6.74
CA LYS A 518 -33.44 10.47 -5.83
C LYS A 518 -33.03 10.32 -4.36
N VAL A 519 -31.76 10.55 -4.04
CA VAL A 519 -31.22 10.28 -2.69
C VAL A 519 -30.72 11.56 -2.03
N ILE A 520 -31.13 11.75 -0.77
CA ILE A 520 -30.72 12.85 0.09
C ILE A 520 -29.72 12.31 1.12
N VAL A 521 -28.54 12.90 1.16
CA VAL A 521 -27.39 12.37 1.90
C VAL A 521 -27.49 12.65 3.41
N LYS A 522 -27.79 13.89 3.80
CA LYS A 522 -27.89 14.28 5.21
C LYS A 522 -29.35 14.49 5.60
N GLN A 523 -29.80 13.72 6.59
CA GLN A 523 -31.09 13.91 7.26
C GLN A 523 -30.89 14.79 8.51
N VAL A 524 -31.77 15.77 8.69
CA VAL A 524 -31.88 16.65 9.86
C VAL A 524 -33.25 16.46 10.51
N GLU A 525 -33.41 16.80 11.79
CA GLU A 525 -34.67 16.60 12.54
C GLU A 525 -35.89 17.30 11.89
N ASP A 526 -35.68 18.42 11.18
CA ASP A 526 -36.75 19.18 10.51
C ASP A 526 -37.05 18.73 9.06
N ASP A 527 -36.45 17.64 8.58
CA ASP A 527 -36.67 17.14 7.22
C ASP A 527 -37.96 16.32 7.13
N ILE A 528 -38.74 16.52 6.05
CA ILE A 528 -40.00 15.79 5.83
C ILE A 528 -39.80 14.51 5.00
N GLU A 529 -40.66 13.52 5.18
CA GLU A 529 -40.62 12.28 4.41
C GLU A 529 -41.24 12.47 3.01
N LEU A 530 -40.42 12.29 1.97
CA LEU A 530 -40.77 12.55 0.56
C LEU A 530 -41.00 11.27 -0.26
N LYS A 531 -41.20 10.12 0.39
CA LYS A 531 -41.38 8.83 -0.30
C LYS A 531 -42.69 8.81 -1.11
N PRO A 532 -42.70 8.31 -2.36
CA PRO A 532 -41.64 7.55 -3.04
C PRO A 532 -40.72 8.38 -3.96
N TYR A 533 -40.73 9.71 -3.87
CA TYR A 533 -40.03 10.58 -4.81
C TYR A 533 -38.55 10.77 -4.45
N MET A 534 -38.27 10.93 -3.16
CA MET A 534 -36.92 11.08 -2.62
C MET A 534 -36.74 10.17 -1.40
N TYR A 535 -35.52 9.69 -1.19
CA TYR A 535 -35.16 8.79 -0.11
C TYR A 535 -33.94 9.30 0.65
N PHE A 536 -33.86 9.04 1.95
CA PHE A 536 -32.67 9.36 2.73
C PHE A 536 -31.62 8.26 2.64
N LEU A 537 -30.35 8.67 2.65
CA LEU A 537 -29.23 7.77 2.81
C LEU A 537 -29.24 7.21 4.25
N PRO A 538 -29.05 5.89 4.45
CA PRO A 538 -28.97 5.30 5.77
C PRO A 538 -27.85 5.92 6.62
N SER A 539 -28.10 6.12 7.91
CA SER A 539 -27.15 6.75 8.83
C SER A 539 -25.82 5.98 8.94
N GLU A 540 -25.84 4.66 8.70
CA GLU A 540 -24.67 3.79 8.73
C GLU A 540 -23.67 4.11 7.61
N LEU A 541 -24.16 4.69 6.51
CA LEU A 541 -23.36 5.16 5.38
C LEU A 541 -22.93 6.64 5.52
N GLY A 542 -23.26 7.28 6.65
CA GLY A 542 -23.04 8.71 6.86
C GLY A 542 -21.57 9.18 6.74
N SER A 543 -20.61 8.29 7.04
CA SER A 543 -19.18 8.54 6.83
C SER A 543 -18.77 8.81 5.38
N LEU A 544 -19.64 8.49 4.41
CA LEU A 544 -19.37 8.55 2.96
C LEU A 544 -20.16 9.68 2.26
N HIS A 545 -20.65 10.68 3.00
CA HIS A 545 -21.47 11.76 2.44
C HIS A 545 -20.84 12.46 1.23
N THR A 546 -19.52 12.70 1.26
CA THR A 546 -18.78 13.33 0.16
C THR A 546 -18.80 12.49 -1.12
N PHE A 547 -18.68 11.18 -0.99
CA PHE A 547 -18.74 10.25 -2.12
C PHE A 547 -20.13 10.21 -2.75
N PHE A 548 -21.20 10.10 -1.95
CA PHE A 548 -22.57 10.11 -2.48
C PHE A 548 -22.95 11.45 -3.11
N THR A 549 -22.51 12.57 -2.52
CA THR A 549 -22.71 13.90 -3.13
C THR A 549 -21.99 13.98 -4.49
N TRP A 550 -20.76 13.43 -4.58
CA TRP A 550 -20.02 13.37 -5.85
C TRP A 550 -20.69 12.48 -6.91
N LEU A 551 -21.38 11.40 -6.50
CA LEU A 551 -22.16 10.56 -7.42
C LEU A 551 -23.35 11.31 -8.04
N GLY A 552 -23.86 12.33 -7.36
CA GLY A 552 -25.03 13.13 -7.79
C GLY A 552 -26.18 13.13 -6.78
N CYS A 553 -26.00 12.56 -5.59
CA CYS A 553 -26.98 12.66 -4.52
C CYS A 553 -27.11 14.09 -4.00
N HIS A 554 -28.32 14.46 -3.58
CA HIS A 554 -28.57 15.77 -2.98
C HIS A 554 -27.97 15.81 -1.58
N SER A 555 -27.16 16.84 -1.28
CA SER A 555 -26.48 16.92 0.02
C SER A 555 -27.44 17.09 1.21
N ARG A 556 -28.59 17.76 0.99
CA ARG A 556 -29.62 18.06 1.98
C ARG A 556 -30.98 18.25 1.30
N GLN A 557 -32.07 18.21 2.07
CA GLN A 557 -33.41 18.55 1.59
C GLN A 557 -33.58 20.07 1.50
N ASP A 558 -33.13 20.68 0.40
CA ASP A 558 -33.31 22.11 0.17
C ASP A 558 -34.61 22.44 -0.61
N LYS A 559 -34.90 23.73 -0.71
CA LYS A 559 -36.09 24.23 -1.43
C LYS A 559 -36.18 23.77 -2.89
N ASN A 560 -35.04 23.53 -3.56
CA ASN A 560 -35.04 23.08 -4.95
C ASN A 560 -35.43 21.59 -5.04
N VAL A 561 -34.96 20.77 -4.09
CA VAL A 561 -35.37 19.36 -3.96
C VAL A 561 -36.89 19.28 -3.74
N LEU A 562 -37.42 20.07 -2.81
CA LEU A 562 -38.85 20.14 -2.52
C LEU A 562 -39.69 20.51 -3.75
N VAL A 563 -39.28 21.55 -4.49
CA VAL A 563 -39.95 21.94 -5.74
C VAL A 563 -39.84 20.86 -6.82
N SER A 564 -38.69 20.20 -6.94
CA SER A 564 -38.51 19.11 -7.92
C SER A 564 -39.46 17.93 -7.66
N VAL A 565 -39.81 17.66 -6.40
CA VAL A 565 -40.80 16.65 -6.04
C VAL A 565 -42.20 17.07 -6.49
N LEU A 566 -42.59 18.33 -6.28
CA LEU A 566 -43.88 18.87 -6.78
C LEU A 566 -43.96 18.79 -8.32
N GLN A 567 -42.86 19.06 -9.01
CA GLN A 567 -42.78 18.92 -10.48
C GLN A 567 -42.89 17.46 -10.93
N CYS A 568 -42.25 16.52 -10.22
CA CYS A 568 -42.41 15.09 -10.44
C CYS A 568 -43.87 14.66 -10.24
N MET A 569 -44.55 15.13 -9.19
CA MET A 569 -45.98 14.86 -8.94
C MET A 569 -46.85 15.43 -10.07
N LYS A 570 -46.63 16.67 -10.51
CA LYS A 570 -47.34 17.25 -11.66
C LYS A 570 -47.19 16.39 -12.91
N THR A 571 -45.99 15.93 -13.20
CA THR A 571 -45.71 15.06 -14.36
C THR A 571 -46.39 13.69 -14.23
N LYS A 572 -46.38 13.10 -13.03
CA LYS A 572 -47.07 11.84 -12.70
C LYS A 572 -48.56 11.93 -13.03
N TYR A 573 -49.24 12.96 -12.55
CA TYR A 573 -50.69 13.15 -12.73
C TYR A 573 -51.12 13.66 -14.11
N LEU A 574 -50.20 14.13 -14.95
CA LEU A 574 -50.45 14.41 -16.37
C LEU A 574 -50.60 13.14 -17.22
N SER A 575 -49.99 12.03 -16.78
CA SER A 575 -49.83 10.82 -17.61
C SER A 575 -50.92 9.76 -17.40
N ARG A 576 -51.51 9.68 -16.21
CA ARG A 576 -52.44 8.59 -15.81
C ARG A 576 -53.29 8.99 -14.59
N LYS A 577 -54.44 8.33 -14.43
CA LYS A 577 -55.29 8.39 -13.22
C LYS A 577 -54.83 7.39 -12.15
N PHE A 578 -54.94 7.75 -10.88
CA PHE A 578 -54.46 6.94 -9.75
C PHE A 578 -55.60 6.57 -8.78
N SER A 579 -55.33 5.64 -7.87
CA SER A 579 -56.28 5.25 -6.83
C SER A 579 -56.46 6.35 -5.78
N GLN A 580 -57.61 6.34 -5.08
CA GLN A 580 -57.90 7.30 -3.99
C GLN A 580 -56.84 7.27 -2.87
N ALA A 581 -56.31 6.09 -2.55
CA ALA A 581 -55.30 5.93 -1.51
C ALA A 581 -53.96 6.60 -1.90
N GLU A 582 -53.54 6.46 -3.16
CA GLU A 582 -52.33 7.10 -3.67
C GLU A 582 -52.49 8.62 -3.76
N ILE A 583 -53.63 9.10 -4.24
CA ILE A 583 -53.95 10.53 -4.30
C ILE A 583 -53.89 11.16 -2.91
N LYS A 584 -54.52 10.53 -1.90
CA LYS A 584 -54.47 11.03 -0.53
C LYS A 584 -53.05 11.08 0.04
N LYS A 585 -52.21 10.10 -0.30
CA LYS A 585 -50.79 10.06 0.12
C LYS A 585 -49.98 11.17 -0.55
N ASP A 586 -50.11 11.34 -1.86
CA ASP A 586 -49.40 12.37 -2.61
C ASP A 586 -49.86 13.78 -2.22
N LEU A 587 -51.15 13.97 -1.97
CA LEU A 587 -51.71 15.24 -1.53
C LEU A 587 -51.22 15.63 -0.13
N LYS A 588 -51.14 14.66 0.80
CA LYS A 588 -50.52 14.89 2.12
C LYS A 588 -49.03 15.23 2.00
N CYS A 589 -48.30 14.56 1.10
CA CYS A 589 -46.89 14.88 0.83
C CYS A 589 -46.74 16.30 0.25
N ALA A 590 -47.57 16.67 -0.73
CA ALA A 590 -47.59 18.01 -1.30
C ALA A 590 -47.94 19.08 -0.25
N GLN A 591 -48.89 18.80 0.65
CA GLN A 591 -49.22 19.67 1.78
C GLN A 591 -48.00 19.89 2.69
N MET A 592 -47.33 18.83 3.12
CA MET A 592 -46.12 18.93 3.96
C MET A 592 -45.00 19.72 3.28
N ILE A 593 -44.81 19.52 1.97
CA ILE A 593 -43.83 20.27 1.17
C ILE A 593 -44.18 21.77 1.19
N LEU A 594 -45.44 22.11 0.93
CA LEU A 594 -45.89 23.51 0.87
C LEU A 594 -45.82 24.19 2.25
N GLU A 595 -46.17 23.49 3.33
CA GLU A 595 -45.98 23.95 4.71
C GLU A 595 -44.51 24.26 5.00
N ARG A 596 -43.60 23.34 4.63
CA ARG A 596 -42.16 23.54 4.82
C ARG A 596 -41.60 24.69 3.99
N LEU A 597 -42.08 24.86 2.76
CA LEU A 597 -41.73 25.99 1.90
C LEU A 597 -42.29 27.32 2.44
N ALA A 598 -43.47 27.30 3.06
CA ALA A 598 -44.10 28.48 3.66
C ALA A 598 -43.40 28.96 4.94
N GLU A 599 -42.78 28.05 5.68
CA GLU A 599 -41.96 28.37 6.85
C GLU A 599 -40.53 28.80 6.49
N ALA A 600 -40.07 28.44 5.29
CA ALA A 600 -38.79 28.89 4.79
C ALA A 600 -38.88 30.34 4.33
N ASP A 601 -37.88 31.17 4.68
CA ASP A 601 -37.77 32.55 4.21
C ASP A 601 -37.39 32.58 2.72
N ILE A 602 -38.40 32.39 1.86
CA ILE A 602 -38.27 32.25 0.41
C ILE A 602 -38.62 33.58 -0.25
N ASP A 603 -37.73 34.06 -1.13
CA ASP A 603 -37.97 35.22 -1.98
C ASP A 603 -39.27 35.06 -2.78
N SER A 604 -40.17 36.05 -2.68
CA SER A 604 -41.48 36.05 -3.32
C SER A 604 -41.41 35.94 -4.85
N SER A 605 -40.37 36.47 -5.49
CA SER A 605 -40.14 36.31 -6.93
C SER A 605 -39.71 34.90 -7.31
N TRP A 606 -38.96 34.21 -6.45
CA TRP A 606 -38.61 32.81 -6.70
C TRP A 606 -39.82 31.90 -6.46
N ALA A 607 -40.59 32.19 -5.41
CA ALA A 607 -41.80 31.44 -5.07
C ALA A 607 -42.82 31.47 -6.21
N SER A 608 -43.06 32.64 -6.82
CA SER A 608 -44.01 32.80 -7.92
C SER A 608 -43.68 31.96 -9.16
N ASP A 609 -42.38 31.84 -9.48
CA ASP A 609 -41.93 31.18 -10.72
C ASP A 609 -41.77 29.66 -10.55
N ASN A 610 -41.49 29.19 -9.32
CA ASN A 610 -41.05 27.82 -9.07
C ASN A 610 -42.06 26.98 -8.28
N ILE A 611 -42.85 27.56 -7.39
CA ILE A 611 -43.77 26.80 -6.53
C ILE A 611 -45.05 26.47 -7.31
N LEU A 612 -45.42 25.18 -7.25
CA LEU A 612 -46.65 24.65 -7.82
C LEU A 612 -47.66 24.41 -6.71
N MET A 613 -48.79 25.09 -6.77
CA MET A 613 -49.88 24.93 -5.82
C MET A 613 -50.80 23.79 -6.27
N VAL A 614 -51.27 23.01 -5.31
CA VAL A 614 -52.32 22.01 -5.53
C VAL A 614 -53.65 22.75 -5.66
N VAL A 615 -54.37 22.54 -6.75
CA VAL A 615 -55.65 23.23 -7.02
C VAL A 615 -56.83 22.27 -6.93
N HIS A 616 -57.98 22.81 -6.53
CA HIS A 616 -59.24 22.10 -6.50
C HIS A 616 -59.60 21.60 -7.91
N SER A 617 -60.09 20.37 -7.98
CA SER A 617 -60.45 19.72 -9.23
C SER A 617 -61.75 18.97 -9.03
N ASN A 618 -62.73 19.18 -9.92
CA ASN A 618 -64.03 18.49 -9.92
C ASN A 618 -63.93 16.98 -10.21
N SER A 619 -62.72 16.42 -10.24
CA SER A 619 -62.45 15.01 -10.48
C SER A 619 -61.61 14.46 -9.35
N ASP A 620 -62.19 13.57 -8.58
CA ASP A 620 -61.54 12.91 -7.44
C ASP A 620 -60.43 11.91 -7.87
N GLN A 621 -60.13 11.79 -9.16
CA GLN A 621 -59.21 10.80 -9.72
C GLN A 621 -57.86 11.39 -10.17
N THR A 622 -57.61 12.68 -9.92
CA THR A 622 -56.36 13.35 -10.29
C THR A 622 -56.04 14.55 -9.38
N ILE A 623 -54.75 14.87 -9.26
CA ILE A 623 -54.27 16.09 -8.61
C ILE A 623 -53.85 17.07 -9.69
N LYS A 624 -54.39 18.29 -9.66
CA LYS A 624 -53.98 19.38 -10.55
C LYS A 624 -53.02 20.32 -9.84
N PHE A 625 -52.06 20.83 -10.61
CA PHE A 625 -51.05 21.77 -10.14
C PHE A 625 -51.04 23.00 -11.04
N ALA A 626 -51.15 24.19 -10.45
CA ALA A 626 -51.05 25.48 -11.14
C ALA A 626 -49.92 26.33 -10.53
N ARG A 627 -49.52 27.39 -11.23
CA ARG A 627 -48.50 28.30 -10.70
C ARG A 627 -49.09 29.12 -9.57
N LEU A 628 -48.24 29.52 -8.63
CA LEU A 628 -48.63 30.28 -7.45
C LEU A 628 -49.42 31.56 -7.79
N LEU A 629 -49.05 32.28 -8.86
CA LEU A 629 -49.73 33.51 -9.31
C LEU A 629 -51.10 33.28 -9.99
N GLU A 630 -51.36 32.05 -10.44
CA GLU A 630 -52.63 31.67 -11.11
C GLU A 630 -53.67 31.19 -10.09
N CYS A 631 -53.26 30.99 -8.84
CA CYS A 631 -54.09 30.45 -7.80
C CYS A 631 -54.73 31.53 -6.93
N VAL A 632 -55.94 31.25 -6.47
CA VAL A 632 -56.63 32.00 -5.42
C VAL A 632 -57.08 31.04 -4.34
N TYR A 633 -57.28 31.55 -3.14
CA TYR A 633 -57.91 30.75 -2.08
C TYR A 633 -59.17 31.45 -1.60
N ASP A 634 -60.17 30.65 -1.26
CA ASP A 634 -61.44 31.13 -0.75
C ASP A 634 -61.33 31.38 0.77
N ASP A 635 -61.53 32.63 1.18
CA ASP A 635 -61.50 33.08 2.57
C ASP A 635 -62.89 33.14 3.23
N ASP A 636 -63.97 32.93 2.49
CA ASP A 636 -65.34 32.79 3.04
C ASP A 636 -66.18 31.73 2.29
N PRO A 637 -66.22 30.48 2.79
CA PRO A 637 -66.97 29.40 2.16
C PRO A 637 -68.50 29.58 2.22
N THR A 638 -69.02 30.63 2.89
CA THR A 638 -70.46 30.92 2.94
C THR A 638 -70.96 31.84 1.81
N CYS A 639 -70.04 32.48 1.07
CA CYS A 639 -70.32 33.37 -0.06
C CYS A 639 -70.21 32.66 -1.42
N PHE A 640 -70.89 31.52 -1.60
CA PHE A 640 -71.05 30.93 -2.94
C PHE A 640 -72.40 31.32 -3.54
N ASN A 641 -72.39 32.23 -4.54
CA ASN A 641 -73.05 31.98 -5.83
C ASN A 641 -72.97 33.08 -6.89
N ASP A 642 -72.41 34.26 -6.64
CA ASP A 642 -72.45 35.31 -7.67
C ASP A 642 -71.05 35.81 -8.08
N VAL A 643 -70.90 35.89 -9.41
CA VAL A 643 -69.84 36.53 -10.24
C VAL A 643 -68.53 35.73 -10.42
N VAL A 644 -67.95 35.52 -11.61
CA VAL A 644 -68.04 36.20 -12.93
C VAL A 644 -67.72 35.20 -14.08
N ASP A 645 -68.46 35.28 -15.18
CA ASP A 645 -68.08 34.70 -16.48
C ASP A 645 -66.75 35.29 -17.00
N GLY A 646 -65.75 34.45 -17.32
CA GLY A 646 -64.75 34.79 -18.34
C GLY A 646 -63.28 34.42 -18.11
N GLU A 647 -62.81 34.19 -16.88
CA GLU A 647 -61.42 33.78 -16.62
C GLU A 647 -61.38 32.55 -15.69
N SER A 648 -60.61 31.52 -16.06
CA SER A 648 -60.52 30.27 -15.29
C SER A 648 -59.71 30.47 -14.00
N ILE A 649 -60.35 30.97 -12.95
CA ILE A 649 -59.76 31.14 -11.63
C ILE A 649 -59.43 29.75 -11.03
N CYS A 650 -58.18 29.53 -10.60
CA CYS A 650 -57.75 28.26 -10.03
C CYS A 650 -57.79 28.31 -8.49
N TYR A 651 -58.78 27.67 -7.87
CA TYR A 651 -58.88 27.61 -6.41
C TYR A 651 -57.85 26.65 -5.81
N VAL A 652 -57.17 27.05 -4.73
CA VAL A 652 -56.29 26.16 -3.95
C VAL A 652 -57.10 25.03 -3.32
N HIS A 653 -56.52 23.84 -3.27
CA HIS A 653 -57.18 22.66 -2.70
C HIS A 653 -57.43 22.79 -1.19
N GLU A 654 -58.63 22.42 -0.72
CA GLU A 654 -59.14 22.61 0.65
C GLU A 654 -58.29 21.98 1.78
N GLN A 655 -57.41 21.03 1.45
CA GLN A 655 -56.54 20.36 2.43
C GLN A 655 -55.26 21.15 2.74
N ILE A 656 -54.92 22.19 1.97
CA ILE A 656 -53.78 23.05 2.28
C ILE A 656 -54.25 24.09 3.31
N PRO A 657 -53.62 24.18 4.50
CA PRO A 657 -54.06 25.11 5.53
C PRO A 657 -53.96 26.58 5.09
N PHE A 658 -54.93 27.39 5.49
CA PHE A 658 -54.97 28.83 5.22
C PHE A 658 -53.64 29.53 5.53
N GLY A 659 -53.06 29.30 6.72
CA GLY A 659 -51.82 29.95 7.13
C GLY A 659 -50.61 29.58 6.25
N THR A 660 -50.64 28.43 5.57
CA THR A 660 -49.63 28.02 4.59
C THR A 660 -49.80 28.78 3.29
N VAL A 661 -51.03 28.90 2.81
CA VAL A 661 -51.39 29.58 1.56
C VAL A 661 -51.11 31.09 1.65
N GLU A 662 -51.43 31.72 2.79
CA GLU A 662 -51.17 33.13 3.08
C GLU A 662 -49.66 33.43 3.12
N LYS A 663 -48.88 32.62 3.84
CA LYS A 663 -47.41 32.78 3.92
C LYS A 663 -46.71 32.63 2.56
N LEU A 664 -47.24 31.78 1.68
CA LEU A 664 -46.73 31.62 0.32
C LEU A 664 -47.14 32.77 -0.62
N GLY A 665 -48.01 33.69 -0.17
CA GLY A 665 -48.40 34.88 -0.92
C GLY A 665 -49.47 34.64 -1.99
N VAL A 666 -50.26 33.57 -1.88
CA VAL A 666 -51.44 33.35 -2.73
C VAL A 666 -52.52 34.36 -2.34
N LYS A 667 -53.17 34.97 -3.32
CA LYS A 667 -54.21 35.99 -3.07
C LYS A 667 -55.53 35.34 -2.63
N SER A 668 -56.24 35.97 -1.71
CA SER A 668 -57.59 35.54 -1.33
C SER A 668 -58.65 36.09 -2.29
N VAL A 669 -59.82 35.46 -2.34
CA VAL A 669 -60.97 35.97 -3.12
C VAL A 669 -61.38 37.36 -2.61
N THR A 670 -61.47 37.54 -1.30
CA THR A 670 -61.76 38.86 -0.71
C THR A 670 -60.62 39.84 -0.96
N GLY A 671 -59.36 39.41 -1.04
CA GLY A 671 -58.18 40.24 -1.36
C GLY A 671 -58.11 40.69 -2.83
N LEU A 672 -58.68 39.91 -3.76
CA LEU A 672 -58.92 40.33 -5.14
C LEU A 672 -60.04 41.38 -5.21
N SER A 673 -61.07 41.26 -4.36
CA SER A 673 -62.17 42.22 -4.24
C SER A 673 -61.77 43.50 -3.47
N LEU A 674 -60.87 43.38 -2.49
CA LEU A 674 -60.33 44.47 -1.66
C LEU A 674 -59.15 45.21 -2.30
N ALA A 675 -58.53 44.67 -3.36
CA ALA A 675 -57.52 45.40 -4.14
C ALA A 675 -58.10 46.68 -4.79
N ASP A 676 -59.42 46.71 -4.98
CA ASP A 676 -60.18 47.89 -5.43
C ASP A 676 -60.62 48.81 -4.27
N ALA A 677 -60.46 48.38 -3.00
CA ALA A 677 -60.79 49.16 -1.80
C ALA A 677 -59.51 49.51 -1.03
N GLN A 678 -58.90 50.63 -1.42
CA GLN A 678 -57.88 51.32 -0.62
C GLN A 678 -58.50 51.70 0.73
N ASP A 679 -58.05 51.10 1.84
CA ASP A 679 -58.09 51.59 3.24
C ASP A 679 -58.47 50.51 4.27
N PHE A 680 -57.56 49.57 4.58
CA PHE A 680 -57.62 48.84 5.87
C PHE A 680 -56.24 48.77 6.54
N ASP A 681 -56.26 49.10 7.84
CA ASP A 681 -55.11 49.23 8.73
C ASP A 681 -54.66 47.84 9.23
N HIS A 682 -53.38 47.48 9.07
CA HIS A 682 -52.87 46.15 9.41
C HIS A 682 -52.48 46.04 10.90
N TRP A 683 -53.01 45.03 11.62
CA TRP A 683 -52.73 44.81 13.06
C TRP A 683 -51.77 43.64 13.32
N GLY A 684 -50.64 43.92 13.97
CA GLY A 684 -49.61 42.97 14.40
C GLY A 684 -48.32 43.71 14.77
N GLN A 685 -47.56 43.24 15.78
CA GLN A 685 -46.28 43.88 16.14
C GLN A 685 -45.23 43.61 15.04
N ARG A 686 -44.93 44.63 14.23
CA ARG A 686 -43.83 44.62 13.26
C ARG A 686 -42.75 45.60 13.73
N GLU A 687 -41.51 45.15 13.87
CA GLU A 687 -40.37 46.06 14.05
C GLU A 687 -39.91 46.53 12.67
N ASN A 688 -40.00 47.84 12.41
CA ASN A 688 -39.50 48.42 11.16
C ASN A 688 -37.96 48.31 11.12
N PHE A 689 -37.40 47.94 9.96
CA PHE A 689 -35.95 47.80 9.75
C PHE A 689 -35.19 49.09 10.11
N THR A 690 -35.76 50.25 9.80
CA THR A 690 -35.20 51.55 10.16
C THR A 690 -35.19 51.77 11.68
N THR A 691 -36.23 51.31 12.39
CA THR A 691 -36.29 51.32 13.87
C THR A 691 -35.21 50.44 14.48
N ARG A 692 -34.94 49.27 13.88
CA ARG A 692 -33.88 48.39 14.37
C ARG A 692 -32.49 48.97 14.16
N LEU A 693 -32.22 49.54 12.98
CA LEU A 693 -30.97 50.28 12.71
C LEU A 693 -30.81 51.44 13.69
N ARG A 694 -31.87 52.21 13.95
CA ARG A 694 -31.87 53.29 14.94
C ARG A 694 -31.50 52.77 16.34
N SER A 695 -32.07 51.65 16.76
CA SER A 695 -31.73 51.03 18.05
C SER A 695 -30.26 50.56 18.09
N LEU A 696 -29.73 49.95 17.02
CA LEU A 696 -28.33 49.56 16.93
C LEU A 696 -27.35 50.75 17.05
N LEU A 697 -27.66 51.86 16.37
CA LEU A 697 -26.84 53.07 16.44
C LEU A 697 -26.90 53.73 17.82
N ARG A 698 -28.07 53.72 18.46
CA ARG A 698 -28.26 54.30 19.80
C ARG A 698 -27.58 53.47 20.89
N ASP A 699 -27.76 52.16 20.84
CA ASP A 699 -27.43 51.28 21.97
C ASP A 699 -26.01 50.70 21.87
N GLY A 700 -25.39 50.68 20.68
CA GLY A 700 -24.11 49.97 20.48
C GLY A 700 -23.09 50.60 19.54
N TYR A 701 -23.52 51.12 18.39
CA TYR A 701 -22.64 51.75 17.39
C TYR A 701 -22.78 53.26 17.41
N THR A 702 -22.47 53.87 18.56
CA THR A 702 -22.52 55.31 18.72
C THR A 702 -21.55 56.00 17.75
N ASP A 703 -21.89 57.24 17.37
CA ASP A 703 -21.11 58.06 16.45
C ASP A 703 -19.65 58.28 16.92
N GLY A 704 -18.76 58.59 15.98
CA GLY A 704 -17.32 58.69 16.21
C GLY A 704 -16.55 57.49 15.65
N LEU A 705 -15.63 56.93 16.43
CA LEU A 705 -14.65 55.93 15.94
C LEU A 705 -15.26 54.59 15.50
N SER A 706 -16.53 54.33 15.79
CA SER A 706 -17.23 53.10 15.39
C SER A 706 -17.18 52.88 13.86
N VAL A 707 -17.40 53.94 13.07
CA VAL A 707 -17.36 53.87 11.59
C VAL A 707 -15.98 53.46 11.05
N PRO A 708 -14.88 54.19 11.36
CA PRO A 708 -13.57 53.82 10.85
C PRO A 708 -13.06 52.49 11.43
N LYS A 709 -13.39 52.14 12.70
CA LYS A 709 -13.05 50.83 13.29
C LYS A 709 -13.64 49.68 12.49
N GLU A 710 -14.92 49.75 12.15
CA GLU A 710 -15.60 48.68 11.41
C GLU A 710 -15.15 48.59 9.95
N LEU A 711 -14.86 49.72 9.30
CA LEU A 711 -14.29 49.71 7.95
C LEU A 711 -12.86 49.17 7.91
N LEU A 712 -12.04 49.53 8.90
CA LEU A 712 -10.69 48.98 9.06
C LEU A 712 -10.72 47.48 9.36
N GLN A 713 -11.62 47.03 10.24
CA GLN A 713 -11.81 45.60 10.54
C GLN A 713 -12.21 44.81 9.30
N ASN A 714 -13.17 45.32 8.52
CA ASN A 714 -13.62 44.68 7.29
C ASN A 714 -12.49 44.57 6.25
N ALA A 715 -11.63 45.59 6.15
CA ALA A 715 -10.46 45.55 5.29
C ALA A 715 -9.41 44.55 5.80
N ASP A 716 -9.15 44.50 7.10
CA ASP A 716 -8.21 43.56 7.72
C ASP A 716 -8.65 42.10 7.57
N ASP A 717 -9.93 41.81 7.81
CA ASP A 717 -10.54 40.48 7.62
C ASP A 717 -10.49 40.05 6.14
N ALA A 718 -10.64 40.98 5.19
CA ALA A 718 -10.50 40.72 3.75
C ALA A 718 -9.03 40.54 3.31
N GLY A 719 -8.07 40.71 4.22
CA GLY A 719 -6.64 40.59 3.94
C GLY A 719 -6.03 41.81 3.24
N ALA A 720 -6.63 42.99 3.37
CA ALA A 720 -6.10 44.22 2.81
C ALA A 720 -4.81 44.64 3.54
N THR A 721 -3.89 45.25 2.81
CA THR A 721 -2.64 45.77 3.39
C THR A 721 -2.69 47.27 3.60
N GLU A 722 -3.61 47.96 2.92
CA GLU A 722 -3.76 49.41 2.94
C GLU A 722 -5.24 49.79 3.01
N VAL A 723 -5.54 50.77 3.86
CA VAL A 723 -6.84 51.43 3.96
C VAL A 723 -6.67 52.94 3.80
N CYS A 724 -7.45 53.56 2.94
CA CYS A 724 -7.43 55.00 2.71
C CYS A 724 -8.80 55.62 2.97
N PHE A 725 -8.85 56.65 3.80
CA PHE A 725 -10.03 57.47 4.01
C PHE A 725 -9.89 58.77 3.21
N VAL A 726 -10.97 59.25 2.61
CA VAL A 726 -10.99 60.53 1.87
C VAL A 726 -12.18 61.35 2.28
N TYR A 727 -11.94 62.58 2.72
CA TYR A 727 -13.00 63.57 2.80
C TYR A 727 -13.12 64.31 1.48
N ASP A 728 -14.22 64.08 0.77
CA ASP A 728 -14.51 64.69 -0.53
C ASP A 728 -15.60 65.75 -0.39
N GLU A 729 -15.22 67.01 -0.52
CA GLU A 729 -16.15 68.14 -0.39
C GLU A 729 -16.90 68.48 -1.67
N ARG A 730 -16.56 67.85 -2.80
CA ARG A 730 -17.21 68.13 -4.09
C ARG A 730 -18.70 67.79 -4.03
N LYS A 731 -19.53 68.68 -4.58
CA LYS A 731 -21.00 68.55 -4.52
C LYS A 731 -21.64 67.89 -5.74
N HIS A 732 -20.83 67.67 -6.79
CA HIS A 732 -21.22 67.12 -8.10
C HIS A 732 -22.59 67.64 -8.61
N LEU A 733 -22.78 68.97 -8.58
CA LEU A 733 -24.05 69.61 -8.95
C LEU A 733 -24.43 69.33 -10.42
N ASP A 734 -23.43 69.17 -11.27
CA ASP A 734 -23.52 68.86 -12.70
C ASP A 734 -23.83 67.38 -13.01
N SER A 735 -23.99 66.54 -11.98
CA SER A 735 -24.05 65.07 -12.10
C SER A 735 -25.26 64.52 -11.36
N ARG A 736 -26.45 65.08 -11.62
CA ARG A 736 -27.69 64.78 -10.88
C ARG A 736 -28.88 64.37 -11.74
N GLU A 737 -28.71 64.30 -13.06
CA GLU A 737 -29.83 64.06 -13.99
C GLU A 737 -29.92 62.59 -14.38
N ARG A 738 -28.79 62.01 -14.80
CA ARG A 738 -28.71 60.65 -15.35
C ARG A 738 -28.39 59.64 -14.27
N LEU A 739 -29.25 59.56 -13.27
CA LEU A 739 -29.14 58.66 -12.13
C LEU A 739 -30.00 57.40 -12.30
N LEU A 740 -29.79 56.40 -11.44
CA LEU A 740 -30.63 55.19 -11.43
C LEU A 740 -32.07 55.48 -11.02
N SER A 741 -32.25 56.49 -10.16
CA SER A 741 -33.52 57.07 -9.74
C SER A 741 -33.30 58.57 -9.55
N LYS A 742 -34.33 59.39 -9.86
CA LYS A 742 -34.26 60.84 -9.68
C LYS A 742 -34.06 61.24 -8.21
N SER A 743 -34.57 60.45 -7.28
CA SER A 743 -34.45 60.70 -5.84
C SER A 743 -33.02 60.50 -5.30
N LEU A 744 -32.09 59.97 -6.11
CA LEU A 744 -30.67 59.87 -5.74
C LEU A 744 -29.88 61.17 -5.95
N ALA A 745 -30.51 62.22 -6.51
CA ALA A 745 -29.85 63.49 -6.80
C ALA A 745 -29.22 64.14 -5.56
N ASP A 746 -29.89 64.02 -4.40
CA ASP A 746 -29.43 64.62 -3.14
C ASP A 746 -28.24 63.86 -2.52
N PHE A 747 -27.94 62.66 -3.01
CA PHE A 747 -26.81 61.83 -2.55
C PHE A 747 -25.57 61.96 -3.45
N GLN A 748 -25.57 62.90 -4.39
CA GLN A 748 -24.40 63.18 -5.23
C GLN A 748 -23.43 64.19 -4.59
N GLY A 749 -23.77 64.73 -3.42
CA GLY A 749 -22.96 65.72 -2.70
C GLY A 749 -21.65 65.19 -2.11
N SER A 750 -21.13 65.98 -1.16
CA SER A 750 -19.92 65.69 -0.39
C SER A 750 -20.03 64.33 0.30
N ALA A 751 -18.93 63.60 0.39
CA ALA A 751 -18.91 62.22 0.86
C ALA A 751 -17.66 61.91 1.68
N LEU A 752 -17.79 60.96 2.60
CA LEU A 752 -16.65 60.25 3.15
C LEU A 752 -16.42 58.99 2.31
N TRP A 753 -15.18 58.79 1.85
CA TRP A 753 -14.79 57.60 1.12
C TRP A 753 -13.90 56.70 1.97
N CYS A 754 -13.97 55.39 1.72
CA CYS A 754 -13.05 54.41 2.27
C CYS A 754 -12.61 53.45 1.17
N TYR A 755 -11.32 53.39 0.90
CA TYR A 755 -10.70 52.48 -0.05
C TYR A 755 -9.89 51.42 0.68
N ASN A 756 -9.90 50.19 0.17
CA ASN A 756 -8.90 49.19 0.50
C ASN A 756 -8.49 48.38 -0.75
N ASN A 757 -7.26 47.86 -0.73
CA ASN A 757 -6.65 47.20 -1.89
C ASN A 757 -7.04 45.72 -2.06
N LYS A 758 -8.20 45.30 -1.52
CA LYS A 758 -8.76 43.95 -1.70
C LYS A 758 -10.17 43.99 -2.26
N VAL A 759 -10.46 42.99 -3.08
CA VAL A 759 -11.78 42.79 -3.69
C VAL A 759 -12.59 41.87 -2.77
N PHE A 760 -13.81 42.27 -2.42
CA PHE A 760 -14.73 41.43 -1.67
C PHE A 760 -14.99 40.12 -2.41
N SER A 761 -14.88 39.00 -1.68
CA SER A 761 -15.33 37.70 -2.17
C SER A 761 -16.86 37.61 -2.13
N GLU A 762 -17.44 36.60 -2.81
CA GLU A 762 -18.89 36.38 -2.74
C GLU A 762 -19.35 36.06 -1.29
N LYS A 763 -18.46 35.47 -0.47
CA LYS A 763 -18.71 35.27 0.97
C LYS A 763 -18.82 36.61 1.70
N ASP A 764 -17.93 37.56 1.41
CA ASP A 764 -17.96 38.90 2.01
C ASP A 764 -19.22 39.68 1.58
N LEU A 765 -19.63 39.55 0.32
CA LEU A 765 -20.86 40.14 -0.22
C LEU A 765 -22.12 39.53 0.42
N GLN A 766 -22.12 38.25 0.73
CA GLN A 766 -23.22 37.63 1.47
C GLN A 766 -23.25 38.10 2.92
N ASN A 767 -22.08 38.22 3.56
CA ASN A 767 -21.97 38.67 4.96
C ASN A 767 -22.45 40.11 5.13
N ILE A 768 -22.08 41.02 4.22
CA ILE A 768 -22.52 42.42 4.27
C ILE A 768 -24.02 42.60 3.94
N LYS A 769 -24.65 41.62 3.24
CA LYS A 769 -26.08 41.62 2.93
C LYS A 769 -26.94 41.16 4.12
N ARG A 770 -26.43 40.27 4.97
CA ARG A 770 -27.21 39.65 6.04
C ARG A 770 -27.30 40.58 7.25
N PHE A 771 -28.52 40.92 7.62
CA PHE A 771 -28.83 41.61 8.86
C PHE A 771 -29.21 40.55 9.90
N ASN A 772 -28.44 40.41 10.98
CA ASN A 772 -28.62 39.46 12.11
C ASN A 772 -28.32 37.97 11.93
N ASP A 773 -27.68 37.52 10.84
CA ASP A 773 -27.39 36.09 10.67
C ASP A 773 -25.94 35.76 11.08
N SER A 774 -25.77 34.98 12.15
CA SER A 774 -24.51 34.65 12.84
C SER A 774 -23.58 33.70 12.05
N ALA A 775 -23.56 33.79 10.73
CA ALA A 775 -22.87 32.87 9.84
C ALA A 775 -21.33 32.91 9.92
N LYS A 776 -20.73 33.91 10.60
CA LYS A 776 -19.27 33.99 10.83
C LYS A 776 -18.81 33.29 12.11
N VAL A 777 -19.70 32.66 12.88
CA VAL A 777 -19.32 31.89 14.08
C VAL A 777 -18.35 30.74 13.76
N ASP A 778 -18.47 30.14 12.57
CA ASP A 778 -17.65 28.98 12.17
C ASP A 778 -16.27 29.35 11.58
N ASP A 779 -16.01 30.62 11.24
CA ASP A 779 -14.73 31.05 10.66
C ASP A 779 -13.80 31.66 11.71
N LEU A 780 -13.06 30.78 12.39
CA LEU A 780 -12.08 31.13 13.42
C LEU A 780 -10.94 32.05 12.93
N SER A 781 -10.80 32.28 11.62
CA SER A 781 -9.76 33.14 11.05
C SER A 781 -10.18 34.60 10.86
N THR A 782 -11.46 34.92 11.09
CA THR A 782 -11.99 36.29 11.02
C THR A 782 -12.24 36.86 12.41
N ILE A 783 -11.98 38.16 12.59
CA ILE A 783 -12.13 38.81 13.89
C ILE A 783 -13.58 39.29 14.07
N GLY A 784 -14.22 39.80 13.02
CA GLY A 784 -15.60 40.29 13.08
C GLY A 784 -16.64 39.18 12.96
N LYS A 785 -17.11 38.60 14.08
CA LYS A 785 -17.97 37.39 14.11
C LYS A 785 -19.47 37.60 13.87
N PHE A 786 -20.00 38.82 14.01
CA PHE A 786 -21.46 39.04 14.07
C PHE A 786 -22.05 39.74 12.84
N GLY A 787 -21.24 40.22 11.89
CA GLY A 787 -21.73 40.83 10.64
C GLY A 787 -22.52 42.13 10.79
N LEU A 788 -22.75 42.62 12.02
CA LEU A 788 -23.54 43.82 12.32
C LEU A 788 -22.76 45.14 12.16
N GLY A 789 -21.43 45.09 12.18
CA GLY A 789 -20.56 46.25 12.28
C GLY A 789 -20.61 47.23 11.10
N PHE A 790 -20.90 46.75 9.88
CA PHE A 790 -21.05 47.65 8.73
C PHE A 790 -22.17 48.68 8.93
N ASN A 791 -23.20 48.36 9.72
CA ASN A 791 -24.33 49.26 9.98
C ASN A 791 -23.92 50.56 10.71
N ALA A 792 -22.73 50.62 11.32
CA ALA A 792 -22.21 51.85 11.92
C ALA A 792 -22.13 53.01 10.91
N VAL A 793 -21.94 52.74 9.62
CA VAL A 793 -21.90 53.77 8.56
C VAL A 793 -23.20 54.58 8.47
N TYR A 794 -24.31 54.04 8.99
CA TYR A 794 -25.57 54.78 9.03
C TYR A 794 -25.56 55.95 10.04
N ASN A 795 -24.53 56.11 10.86
CA ASN A 795 -24.30 57.36 11.58
C ASN A 795 -24.05 58.54 10.61
N ILE A 796 -23.36 58.30 9.49
CA ILE A 796 -22.90 59.35 8.57
C ILE A 796 -23.74 59.49 7.29
N THR A 797 -24.38 58.40 6.84
CA THR A 797 -25.09 58.35 5.54
C THR A 797 -26.38 57.53 5.62
N ASP A 798 -27.34 57.80 4.75
CA ASP A 798 -28.51 56.92 4.57
C ASP A 798 -28.37 55.98 3.37
N ILE A 799 -27.48 56.29 2.42
CA ILE A 799 -27.29 55.53 1.16
C ILE A 799 -25.80 55.17 0.98
N PRO A 800 -25.28 54.21 1.77
CA PRO A 800 -23.93 53.71 1.55
C PRO A 800 -23.88 52.94 0.23
N SER A 801 -22.81 53.15 -0.54
CA SER A 801 -22.57 52.44 -1.79
C SER A 801 -21.10 52.09 -1.96
N PHE A 802 -20.78 51.05 -2.72
CA PHE A 802 -19.40 50.70 -3.00
C PHE A 802 -19.23 49.94 -4.31
N ILE A 803 -18.01 50.02 -4.87
CA ILE A 803 -17.57 49.22 -6.01
C ILE A 803 -16.51 48.24 -5.52
N SER A 804 -16.71 46.95 -5.84
CA SER A 804 -15.72 45.90 -5.60
C SER A 804 -15.72 44.91 -6.75
N GLY A 805 -14.56 44.72 -7.39
CA GLY A 805 -14.46 43.80 -8.53
C GLY A 805 -15.30 44.27 -9.72
N ALA A 806 -16.25 43.44 -10.14
CA ALA A 806 -17.10 43.71 -11.31
C ALA A 806 -18.48 44.30 -10.96
N ASP A 807 -18.76 44.54 -9.67
CA ASP A 807 -20.09 44.93 -9.20
C ASP A 807 -20.05 46.25 -8.42
N MET A 808 -21.13 47.02 -8.54
CA MET A 808 -21.48 48.11 -7.63
C MET A 808 -22.66 47.69 -6.76
N LEU A 809 -22.59 47.98 -5.46
CA LEU A 809 -23.67 47.77 -4.51
C LEU A 809 -24.12 49.10 -3.92
N ILE A 810 -25.43 49.27 -3.76
CA ILE A 810 -26.07 50.44 -3.13
C ILE A 810 -27.08 49.91 -2.13
N PHE A 811 -27.09 50.45 -0.90
CA PHE A 811 -28.10 50.12 0.11
C PHE A 811 -29.03 51.29 0.35
N ASP A 812 -30.31 50.99 0.52
CA ASP A 812 -31.41 51.92 0.78
C ASP A 812 -32.33 51.36 1.87
N PRO A 813 -31.92 51.42 3.14
CA PRO A 813 -32.69 50.86 4.26
C PRO A 813 -34.06 51.51 4.44
N HIS A 814 -34.30 52.72 3.91
CA HIS A 814 -35.59 53.40 3.95
C HIS A 814 -36.56 52.92 2.88
N GLU A 815 -36.09 52.17 1.87
CA GLU A 815 -36.87 51.74 0.71
C GLU A 815 -37.58 52.92 0.02
N LYS A 816 -36.89 54.05 -0.17
CA LYS A 816 -37.48 55.28 -0.75
C LYS A 816 -36.80 55.73 -2.05
N TYR A 817 -35.53 55.39 -2.21
CA TYR A 817 -34.66 55.98 -3.22
C TYR A 817 -34.38 55.03 -4.39
N LEU A 818 -34.34 53.72 -4.15
CA LEU A 818 -34.11 52.68 -5.17
C LEU A 818 -35.42 52.08 -5.69
N ILE A 819 -36.13 52.85 -6.51
CA ILE A 819 -37.39 52.44 -7.14
C ILE A 819 -37.11 51.66 -8.43
N ASP A 820 -37.74 50.49 -8.59
CA ASP A 820 -37.71 49.74 -9.84
C ASP A 820 -38.60 50.43 -10.90
N PRO A 821 -38.06 50.79 -12.09
CA PRO A 821 -38.82 51.53 -13.10
C PRO A 821 -40.03 50.79 -13.67
N GLN A 822 -40.04 49.45 -13.67
CA GLN A 822 -41.10 48.64 -14.25
C GLN A 822 -42.18 48.31 -13.24
N THR A 823 -41.79 47.94 -12.02
CA THR A 823 -42.73 47.48 -10.99
C THR A 823 -43.17 48.59 -10.04
N LYS A 824 -42.50 49.74 -10.06
CA LYS A 824 -42.62 50.85 -9.07
C LYS A 824 -42.41 50.40 -7.62
N LYS A 825 -41.91 49.19 -7.38
CA LYS A 825 -41.58 48.69 -6.04
C LYS A 825 -40.23 49.24 -5.60
N THR A 826 -40.11 49.50 -4.30
CA THR A 826 -38.87 49.92 -3.67
C THR A 826 -38.10 48.71 -3.15
N THR A 827 -36.78 48.85 -3.00
CA THR A 827 -35.90 47.75 -2.56
C THR A 827 -34.88 48.27 -1.56
N ARG A 828 -34.46 47.41 -0.61
CA ARG A 828 -33.45 47.77 0.41
C ARG A 828 -32.02 47.92 -0.11
N GLY A 829 -31.80 47.59 -1.37
CA GLY A 829 -30.49 47.68 -1.99
C GLY A 829 -30.46 47.07 -3.39
N LYS A 830 -29.42 47.40 -4.16
CA LYS A 830 -29.25 47.00 -5.56
C LYS A 830 -27.81 46.61 -5.86
N ARG A 831 -27.61 45.42 -6.44
CA ARG A 831 -26.33 44.96 -7.02
C ARG A 831 -26.36 45.20 -8.53
N ILE A 832 -25.36 45.90 -9.05
CA ILE A 832 -25.30 46.34 -10.43
C ILE A 832 -24.03 45.79 -11.08
N PRO A 833 -24.15 44.84 -12.03
CA PRO A 833 -23.00 44.35 -12.78
C PRO A 833 -22.45 45.44 -13.71
N LEU A 834 -21.20 45.85 -13.48
CA LEU A 834 -20.52 46.90 -14.25
C LEU A 834 -20.15 46.46 -15.68
N SER A 835 -20.25 45.14 -15.95
CA SER A 835 -20.18 44.56 -17.29
C SER A 835 -21.34 44.99 -18.20
N LYS A 836 -22.48 45.40 -17.64
CA LYS A 836 -23.63 45.95 -18.40
C LYS A 836 -23.34 47.40 -18.84
N ARG A 837 -22.42 47.58 -19.79
CA ARG A 837 -21.95 48.91 -20.26
C ARG A 837 -23.06 49.83 -20.73
N THR A 838 -24.15 49.30 -21.29
CA THR A 838 -25.31 50.10 -21.70
C THR A 838 -26.01 50.78 -20.51
N LEU A 839 -26.12 50.09 -19.37
CA LEU A 839 -26.67 50.63 -18.13
C LEU A 839 -25.75 51.71 -17.55
N VAL A 840 -24.44 51.44 -17.47
CA VAL A 840 -23.44 52.41 -16.99
C VAL A 840 -23.43 53.67 -17.85
N LYS A 841 -23.44 53.51 -19.18
CA LYS A 841 -23.51 54.64 -20.12
C LYS A 841 -24.81 55.41 -19.98
N ARG A 842 -25.96 54.75 -19.77
CA ARG A 842 -27.26 55.44 -19.63
C ARG A 842 -27.31 56.28 -18.36
N HIS A 843 -26.81 55.76 -17.25
CA HIS A 843 -26.83 56.39 -15.93
C HIS A 843 -25.46 56.96 -15.52
N ILE A 844 -24.79 57.68 -16.44
CA ILE A 844 -23.39 58.13 -16.28
C ILE A 844 -23.14 58.92 -14.99
N ASP A 845 -24.09 59.78 -14.61
CA ASP A 845 -23.98 60.64 -13.43
C ASP A 845 -23.94 59.84 -12.13
N GLN A 846 -24.56 58.65 -12.10
CA GLN A 846 -24.52 57.78 -10.92
C GLN A 846 -23.10 57.31 -10.60
N PHE A 847 -22.30 57.09 -11.63
CA PHE A 847 -20.98 56.48 -11.54
C PHE A 847 -19.85 57.52 -11.59
N LYS A 848 -20.12 58.75 -12.07
CA LYS A 848 -19.12 59.80 -12.24
C LYS A 848 -18.29 60.10 -10.99
N PRO A 849 -18.84 60.10 -9.75
CA PRO A 849 -18.02 60.39 -8.57
C PRO A 849 -16.99 59.32 -8.24
N PHE A 850 -17.14 58.10 -8.79
CA PHE A 850 -16.15 57.04 -8.65
C PHE A 850 -14.98 57.19 -9.64
N GLN A 851 -15.12 58.05 -10.67
CA GLN A 851 -14.10 58.24 -11.69
C GLN A 851 -12.81 58.82 -11.10
N ASP A 852 -11.67 58.26 -11.51
CA ASP A 852 -10.30 58.58 -11.07
C ASP A 852 -10.03 58.34 -9.57
N MET A 853 -11.04 57.99 -8.78
CA MET A 853 -10.87 57.73 -7.34
C MET A 853 -10.10 56.43 -7.12
N PHE A 854 -8.86 56.54 -6.62
CA PHE A 854 -7.92 55.41 -6.46
C PHE A 854 -7.77 54.54 -7.72
N GLY A 855 -7.81 55.16 -8.90
CA GLY A 855 -7.70 54.45 -10.19
C GLY A 855 -8.98 53.71 -10.62
N CYS A 856 -10.11 53.93 -9.96
CA CYS A 856 -11.41 53.44 -10.39
C CYS A 856 -11.88 54.23 -11.62
N ASN A 857 -11.82 53.60 -12.79
CA ASN A 857 -12.20 54.23 -14.05
C ASN A 857 -13.44 53.56 -14.66
N VAL A 858 -14.52 53.50 -13.89
CA VAL A 858 -15.76 52.76 -14.23
C VAL A 858 -16.42 53.22 -15.53
N LEU A 859 -16.19 54.49 -15.93
CA LEU A 859 -16.73 55.04 -17.16
C LEU A 859 -15.91 54.67 -18.41
N ASN A 860 -14.65 54.23 -18.26
CA ASN A 860 -13.82 53.82 -19.39
C ASN A 860 -14.38 52.56 -20.06
N ASP A 861 -14.22 52.44 -21.37
CA ASP A 861 -14.67 51.28 -22.14
C ASP A 861 -13.47 50.69 -22.92
N PRO A 862 -13.06 49.43 -22.69
CA PRO A 862 -13.66 48.45 -21.79
C PRO A 862 -13.32 48.68 -20.30
N PHE A 863 -14.30 48.40 -19.42
CA PHE A 863 -14.07 48.25 -17.98
C PHE A 863 -14.36 46.79 -17.61
N THR A 864 -13.35 46.08 -17.12
CA THR A 864 -13.46 44.67 -16.76
C THR A 864 -13.78 44.48 -15.28
N ARG A 865 -12.94 45.04 -14.40
CA ARG A 865 -13.11 44.99 -12.94
C ARG A 865 -12.21 46.02 -12.23
N TYR A 866 -12.63 46.48 -11.07
CA TYR A 866 -11.82 47.24 -10.13
C TYR A 866 -11.02 46.29 -9.22
N GLN A 867 -9.74 46.57 -8.99
CA GLN A 867 -8.83 45.73 -8.19
C GLN A 867 -8.70 46.25 -6.75
N GLY A 868 -9.85 46.45 -6.11
CA GLY A 868 -9.98 46.87 -4.72
C GLY A 868 -11.44 47.01 -4.36
N THR A 869 -11.70 47.58 -3.17
CA THR A 869 -13.03 47.95 -2.72
C THR A 869 -13.05 49.43 -2.41
N LEU A 870 -14.01 50.15 -2.99
CA LEU A 870 -14.14 51.60 -2.85
C LEU A 870 -15.54 51.94 -2.36
N PHE A 871 -15.66 52.30 -1.08
CA PHE A 871 -16.88 52.77 -0.45
C PHE A 871 -17.05 54.27 -0.61
N ARG A 872 -18.30 54.68 -0.84
CA ARG A 872 -18.77 56.06 -0.85
C ARG A 872 -19.92 56.21 0.15
N PHE A 873 -19.77 57.14 1.06
CA PHE A 873 -20.78 57.50 2.06
C PHE A 873 -21.17 58.97 1.88
N PRO A 874 -22.21 59.28 1.07
CA PRO A 874 -22.71 60.63 0.94
C PRO A 874 -23.15 61.18 2.30
N LEU A 875 -22.63 62.34 2.69
CA LEU A 875 -22.84 62.88 4.03
C LEU A 875 -24.29 63.35 4.21
N ARG A 876 -24.89 62.99 5.35
CA ARG A 876 -26.27 63.38 5.66
C ARG A 876 -26.39 64.89 5.86
N THR A 877 -27.19 65.51 5.01
CA THR A 877 -27.57 66.94 5.10
C THR A 877 -28.67 67.17 6.14
N ALA A 878 -28.91 68.43 6.51
CA ALA A 878 -29.98 68.81 7.44
C ALA A 878 -31.36 68.30 6.97
N GLN A 879 -31.68 68.48 5.69
CA GLN A 879 -32.95 68.01 5.12
C GLN A 879 -33.07 66.48 5.18
N GLN A 880 -32.00 65.74 4.88
CA GLN A 880 -32.00 64.29 4.95
C GLN A 880 -32.11 63.78 6.39
N ALA A 881 -31.49 64.45 7.37
CA ALA A 881 -31.62 64.12 8.79
C ALA A 881 -33.06 64.25 9.29
N ASP A 882 -33.76 65.32 8.92
CA ASP A 882 -35.16 65.51 9.27
C ASP A 882 -36.04 64.38 8.72
N MET A 883 -35.76 63.92 7.49
CA MET A 883 -36.50 62.84 6.83
C MET A 883 -36.06 61.43 7.23
N SER A 884 -34.84 61.24 7.74
CA SER A 884 -34.27 59.92 8.00
C SER A 884 -34.92 59.27 9.22
N GLU A 885 -35.43 58.06 9.04
CA GLU A 885 -35.91 57.21 10.13
C GLU A 885 -34.76 56.51 10.89
N ILE A 886 -33.50 56.68 10.49
CA ILE A 886 -32.37 55.93 11.08
C ILE A 886 -31.57 56.80 12.03
N CYS A 887 -31.14 57.98 11.59
CA CYS A 887 -30.34 58.90 12.39
C CYS A 887 -30.72 60.35 12.10
N LYS A 888 -30.92 61.14 13.17
CA LYS A 888 -31.29 62.57 13.10
C LYS A 888 -30.07 63.50 13.15
N THR A 889 -28.86 62.96 13.24
CA THR A 889 -27.62 63.75 13.28
C THR A 889 -27.18 64.16 11.88
N VAL A 890 -26.87 65.45 11.71
CA VAL A 890 -26.33 66.04 10.49
C VAL A 890 -24.82 65.90 10.48
N TYR A 891 -24.24 65.42 9.39
CA TYR A 891 -22.78 65.34 9.25
C TYR A 891 -22.27 66.55 8.46
N SER A 892 -22.07 67.66 9.18
CA SER A 892 -21.52 68.90 8.61
C SER A 892 -20.00 68.80 8.38
N HIS A 893 -19.42 69.79 7.70
CA HIS A 893 -17.96 69.90 7.54
C HIS A 893 -17.23 69.77 8.88
N ASN A 894 -17.70 70.47 9.93
CA ASN A 894 -17.07 70.43 11.25
C ASN A 894 -17.20 69.04 11.92
N GLU A 895 -18.32 68.34 11.72
CA GLU A 895 -18.51 66.98 12.26
C GLU A 895 -17.58 65.98 11.58
N VAL A 896 -17.40 66.08 10.26
CA VAL A 896 -16.42 65.26 9.54
C VAL A 896 -15.01 65.52 10.06
N LEU A 897 -14.62 66.80 10.23
CA LEU A 897 -13.32 67.13 10.79
C LEU A 897 -13.16 66.59 12.22
N CYS A 898 -14.20 66.68 13.07
CA CYS A 898 -14.18 66.10 14.41
C CYS A 898 -13.94 64.58 14.36
N LEU A 899 -14.68 63.85 13.52
CA LEU A 899 -14.51 62.41 13.31
C LEU A 899 -13.09 62.07 12.84
N LEU A 900 -12.57 62.82 11.86
CA LEU A 900 -11.24 62.60 11.30
C LEU A 900 -10.14 62.91 12.33
N GLU A 901 -10.30 63.94 13.15
CA GLU A 901 -9.41 64.26 14.26
C GLU A 901 -9.36 63.11 15.27
N MET A 902 -10.53 62.61 15.71
CA MET A 902 -10.61 61.43 16.57
C MET A 902 -9.90 60.23 15.95
N PHE A 903 -10.14 59.98 14.66
CA PHE A 903 -9.54 58.89 13.91
C PHE A 903 -8.01 59.01 13.83
N MET A 904 -7.50 60.18 13.51
CA MET A 904 -6.06 60.44 13.43
C MET A 904 -5.38 60.26 14.80
N ASN A 905 -5.98 60.77 15.88
CA ASN A 905 -5.46 60.63 17.24
C ASN A 905 -5.43 59.16 17.71
N SER A 906 -6.31 58.31 17.18
CA SER A 906 -6.39 56.88 17.52
C SER A 906 -5.70 55.96 16.50
N ALA A 907 -5.19 56.49 15.38
CA ALA A 907 -4.76 55.68 14.24
C ALA A 907 -3.60 54.72 14.56
N GLU A 908 -2.68 55.12 15.45
CA GLU A 908 -1.62 54.23 15.95
C GLU A 908 -2.20 53.00 16.66
N GLN A 909 -3.09 53.23 17.63
CA GLN A 909 -3.71 52.14 18.39
C GLN A 909 -4.56 51.25 17.48
N LEU A 910 -5.28 51.84 16.52
CA LEU A 910 -6.09 51.10 15.56
C LEU A 910 -5.25 50.14 14.71
N LEU A 911 -4.01 50.50 14.36
CA LEU A 911 -3.15 49.69 13.49
C LEU A 911 -2.31 48.66 14.26
N LEU A 912 -2.07 48.86 15.57
CA LEU A 912 -1.13 48.10 16.39
C LEU A 912 -1.31 46.58 16.27
N PHE A 913 -2.53 46.07 16.43
CA PHE A 913 -2.83 44.63 16.40
C PHE A 913 -3.50 44.13 15.10
N CYS A 914 -3.68 45.00 14.09
CA CYS A 914 -4.14 44.57 12.76
C CYS A 914 -3.29 43.44 12.20
N GLN A 915 -3.93 42.45 11.61
CA GLN A 915 -3.25 41.26 11.11
C GLN A 915 -2.72 41.47 9.70
N ASN A 916 -3.46 42.11 8.81
CA ASN A 916 -3.09 42.27 7.41
C ASN A 916 -2.80 43.74 7.05
N VAL A 917 -3.58 44.67 7.59
CA VAL A 917 -3.44 46.10 7.31
C VAL A 917 -2.17 46.61 7.96
N SER A 918 -1.33 47.24 7.14
CA SER A 918 -0.04 47.82 7.54
C SER A 918 0.07 49.30 7.23
N SER A 919 -0.91 49.89 6.53
CA SER A 919 -0.94 51.33 6.27
C SER A 919 -2.36 51.88 6.29
N ILE A 920 -2.52 53.01 6.99
CA ILE A 920 -3.71 53.85 6.98
C ILE A 920 -3.31 55.21 6.38
N LYS A 921 -4.11 55.72 5.45
CA LYS A 921 -3.90 57.04 4.85
C LYS A 921 -5.17 57.87 4.89
N LEU A 922 -5.03 59.17 5.15
CA LEU A 922 -6.12 60.13 5.08
C LEU A 922 -5.84 61.15 3.99
N TYR A 923 -6.83 61.37 3.13
CA TYR A 923 -6.81 62.35 2.06
C TYR A 923 -7.97 63.33 2.17
N HIS A 924 -7.82 64.48 1.51
CA HIS A 924 -8.85 65.50 1.36
C HIS A 924 -8.94 65.95 -0.09
N ILE A 925 -10.16 66.16 -0.55
CA ILE A 925 -10.49 66.77 -1.84
C ILE A 925 -11.33 68.01 -1.55
N SER A 926 -10.80 69.18 -1.92
CA SER A 926 -11.48 70.46 -1.77
C SER A 926 -12.76 70.55 -2.60
N ALA A 927 -13.71 71.38 -2.17
CA ALA A 927 -14.96 71.62 -2.89
C ALA A 927 -14.75 72.13 -4.33
N ASP A 928 -13.65 72.85 -4.57
CA ASP A 928 -13.28 73.45 -5.87
C ASP A 928 -12.47 72.49 -6.77
N ALA A 929 -12.15 71.29 -6.28
CA ALA A 929 -11.38 70.31 -7.06
C ALA A 929 -12.19 69.80 -8.26
N VAL A 930 -11.51 69.66 -9.41
CA VAL A 930 -12.16 69.25 -10.67
C VAL A 930 -12.12 67.74 -10.84
N SER A 931 -11.05 67.08 -10.38
CA SER A 931 -10.87 65.63 -10.45
C SER A 931 -10.53 65.03 -9.08
N ALA A 932 -10.76 63.74 -8.91
CA ALA A 932 -10.27 63.02 -7.74
C ALA A 932 -8.73 62.98 -7.67
N ASN A 933 -8.05 63.14 -8.81
CA ASN A 933 -6.59 63.24 -8.85
C ASN A 933 -6.02 64.46 -8.11
N ASP A 934 -6.86 65.47 -7.83
CA ASP A 934 -6.48 66.64 -7.03
C ASP A 934 -6.46 66.36 -5.52
N MET A 935 -6.68 65.10 -5.10
CA MET A 935 -6.66 64.70 -3.71
C MET A 935 -5.31 64.97 -3.05
N LYS A 936 -5.36 65.51 -1.83
CA LYS A 936 -4.19 65.85 -1.03
C LYS A 936 -4.10 64.95 0.18
N ILE A 937 -2.91 64.41 0.44
CA ILE A 937 -2.64 63.59 1.62
C ILE A 937 -2.52 64.48 2.86
N ILE A 938 -3.12 64.05 3.96
CA ILE A 938 -3.13 64.74 5.26
C ILE A 938 -2.29 63.99 6.28
N HIS A 939 -2.54 62.68 6.41
CA HIS A 939 -1.94 61.85 7.45
C HIS A 939 -1.67 60.45 6.90
N THR A 940 -0.52 59.88 7.26
CA THR A 940 -0.18 58.48 6.98
C THR A 940 0.33 57.81 8.23
N VAL A 941 -0.22 56.63 8.51
CA VAL A 941 0.28 55.73 9.53
C VAL A 941 0.76 54.46 8.85
N ARG A 942 1.98 54.04 9.16
CA ARG A 942 2.57 52.78 8.67
C ARG A 942 3.02 51.93 9.84
N LYS A 943 2.79 50.64 9.71
CA LYS A 943 3.21 49.60 10.65
C LYS A 943 4.26 48.73 10.01
N GLU A 944 5.39 48.59 10.69
CA GLU A 944 6.45 47.65 10.37
C GLU A 944 6.52 46.62 11.50
N SER A 945 6.59 45.33 11.15
CA SER A 945 6.60 44.24 12.12
C SER A 945 7.80 43.34 11.90
N ILE A 946 8.55 43.13 12.97
CA ILE A 946 9.78 42.32 12.99
C ILE A 946 9.58 41.21 14.02
N GLN A 947 9.81 39.97 13.62
CA GLN A 947 9.87 38.85 14.57
C GLN A 947 11.25 38.80 15.21
N LEU A 948 11.28 38.75 16.53
CA LEU A 948 12.50 38.62 17.33
C LEU A 948 12.75 37.13 17.59
N THR A 949 13.91 36.63 17.17
CA THR A 949 14.40 35.27 17.46
C THR A 949 15.85 35.36 17.94
N ASP A 950 16.33 34.34 18.66
CA ASP A 950 17.63 34.36 19.35
C ASP A 950 18.84 34.77 18.48
N ASP A 951 18.78 34.61 17.14
CA ASP A 951 19.90 34.94 16.25
C ASP A 951 19.54 35.76 14.98
N LYS A 952 18.27 36.09 14.68
CA LYS A 952 17.88 36.86 13.47
C LYS A 952 16.60 37.70 13.65
N CYS A 953 16.64 38.95 13.18
CA CYS A 953 15.46 39.81 12.98
C CYS A 953 14.92 39.61 11.56
N THR A 954 13.68 39.13 11.43
CA THR A 954 13.04 38.92 10.11
C THR A 954 11.81 39.79 9.98
N SER A 955 11.69 40.56 8.89
CA SER A 955 10.44 41.26 8.59
C SER A 955 9.35 40.23 8.30
N ILE A 956 8.22 40.35 9.00
CA ILE A 956 7.09 39.43 8.87
C ILE A 956 5.85 40.16 8.38
N LYS A 957 5.06 39.50 7.53
CA LYS A 957 3.65 39.88 7.36
C LYS A 957 2.91 39.35 8.58
N THR A 958 2.30 40.23 9.35
CA THR A 958 1.49 39.84 10.51
C THR A 958 0.41 38.83 10.06
N GLY A 959 0.25 37.77 10.84
CA GLY A 959 -0.58 36.62 10.47
C GLY A 959 -0.66 35.60 11.61
N ILE A 960 -0.47 36.08 12.84
CA ILE A 960 -0.37 35.25 14.04
C ILE A 960 -1.71 34.56 14.33
N LEU A 961 -2.83 35.21 14.01
CA LEU A 961 -4.16 34.61 14.13
C LEU A 961 -4.31 33.41 13.18
N ALA A 962 -3.93 33.54 11.90
CA ALA A 962 -4.00 32.42 10.95
C ALA A 962 -3.08 31.25 11.36
N LYS A 963 -1.89 31.57 11.90
CA LYS A 963 -0.98 30.58 12.48
C LYS A 963 -1.63 29.86 13.68
N ALA A 964 -2.23 30.61 14.60
CA ALA A 964 -2.94 30.09 15.76
C ALA A 964 -4.13 29.20 15.37
N VAL A 965 -4.92 29.58 14.36
CA VAL A 965 -6.01 28.76 13.78
C VAL A 965 -5.45 27.43 13.25
N SER A 966 -4.32 27.46 12.54
CA SER A 966 -3.70 26.26 11.98
C SER A 966 -3.23 25.29 13.06
N VAL A 967 -2.61 25.80 14.13
CA VAL A 967 -2.17 25.01 15.29
C VAL A 967 -3.38 24.43 16.02
N HIS A 968 -4.44 25.23 16.22
CA HIS A 968 -5.68 24.81 16.86
C HIS A 968 -6.37 23.66 16.08
N LYS A 969 -6.44 23.73 14.75
CA LYS A 969 -7.03 22.68 13.90
C LYS A 969 -6.24 21.36 13.90
N GLN A 970 -4.93 21.40 14.14
CA GLN A 970 -4.07 20.21 14.08
C GLN A 970 -4.12 19.34 15.35
N GLN A 971 -4.76 19.82 16.45
CA GLN A 971 -4.93 19.10 17.73
C GLN A 971 -3.65 18.42 18.27
N ARG A 972 -2.48 18.96 17.98
CA ARG A 972 -1.21 18.55 18.61
C ARG A 972 -0.94 19.52 19.74
N GLY A 973 -0.44 19.05 20.90
CA GLY A 973 -0.15 19.85 22.10
C GLY A 973 0.98 20.89 21.94
N SER A 974 1.02 21.59 20.82
CA SER A 974 1.97 22.64 20.48
C SER A 974 1.50 23.98 21.05
N CYS A 975 2.42 24.73 21.66
CA CYS A 975 2.22 26.11 22.08
C CYS A 975 2.75 27.09 21.00
N ILE A 976 2.22 28.30 20.98
CA ILE A 976 2.84 29.45 20.30
C ILE A 976 3.36 30.37 21.39
N GLU A 977 4.63 30.74 21.29
CA GLU A 977 5.23 31.83 22.04
C GLU A 977 6.07 32.61 21.03
N GLU A 978 5.67 33.84 20.72
CA GLU A 978 6.35 34.67 19.73
C GLU A 978 6.50 36.11 20.21
N HIS A 979 7.70 36.67 20.02
CA HIS A 979 8.00 38.05 20.35
C HIS A 979 8.14 38.87 19.07
N HIS A 980 7.36 39.93 18.94
CA HIS A 980 7.38 40.85 17.82
C HIS A 980 7.80 42.25 18.30
N SER A 981 8.60 42.93 17.50
CA SER A 981 8.79 44.38 17.59
C SER A 981 7.92 45.02 16.50
N ILE A 982 6.98 45.87 16.92
CA ILE A 982 6.10 46.60 16.01
C ILE A 982 6.45 48.08 16.09
N THR A 983 6.92 48.63 14.98
CA THR A 983 7.18 50.05 14.84
C THR A 983 6.05 50.69 14.06
N ILE A 984 5.44 51.73 14.64
CA ILE A 984 4.43 52.55 13.98
C ILE A 984 5.04 53.92 13.69
N ARG A 985 4.95 54.33 12.42
CA ARG A 985 5.39 55.63 11.94
C ARG A 985 4.18 56.45 11.50
N GLN A 986 4.03 57.62 12.08
CA GLN A 986 3.01 58.60 11.73
C GLN A 986 3.66 59.79 11.03
N THR A 987 3.13 60.17 9.87
CA THR A 987 3.60 61.30 9.07
C THR A 987 2.42 62.23 8.78
N PHE A 988 2.52 63.47 9.26
CA PHE A 988 1.56 64.55 8.99
C PHE A 988 2.10 65.45 7.88
N PHE A 989 1.25 65.81 6.93
CA PHE A 989 1.61 66.62 5.76
C PHE A 989 1.08 68.06 5.90
N ASP A 990 1.64 69.01 5.15
CA ASP A 990 1.25 70.44 5.17
C ASP A 990 -0.26 70.68 5.06
N ASN A 991 -0.98 69.81 4.35
CA ASN A 991 -2.43 69.93 4.17
C ASN A 991 -3.24 69.61 5.45
N ALA A 992 -2.58 69.19 6.54
CA ALA A 992 -3.20 68.99 7.85
C ALA A 992 -3.63 70.30 8.53
N THR A 993 -3.32 71.48 7.97
CA THR A 993 -3.81 72.78 8.46
C THR A 993 -5.34 72.92 8.45
N LEU A 994 -6.07 72.00 7.81
CA LEU A 994 -7.53 71.84 7.94
C LEU A 994 -7.97 71.59 9.39
N PHE A 995 -7.06 71.19 10.29
CA PHE A 995 -7.32 70.90 11.70
C PHE A 995 -6.65 71.95 12.61
N PRO A 996 -7.19 73.19 12.70
CA PRO A 996 -6.54 74.31 13.38
C PRO A 996 -6.43 74.14 14.91
N LYS A 997 -7.15 73.18 15.51
CA LYS A 997 -7.14 72.91 16.96
C LYS A 997 -6.04 71.95 17.39
N VAL A 998 -5.30 71.35 16.46
CA VAL A 998 -4.36 70.26 16.78
C VAL A 998 -2.94 70.69 16.47
N ASN A 999 -2.12 70.73 17.52
CA ASN A 999 -0.73 71.19 17.44
C ASN A 999 0.19 70.03 17.04
N TRP A 1000 0.04 69.52 15.81
CA TRP A 1000 0.88 68.45 15.30
C TRP A 1000 2.20 69.02 14.80
N SER A 1001 3.31 68.59 15.40
CA SER A 1001 4.63 68.88 14.87
C SER A 1001 4.75 68.23 13.49
N MET A 1002 5.24 68.98 12.50
CA MET A 1002 5.51 68.52 11.13
C MET A 1002 6.64 67.48 11.02
N SER A 1003 6.88 66.71 12.06
CA SER A 1003 7.90 65.67 12.17
C SER A 1003 7.27 64.29 12.16
N ASP A 1004 7.93 63.33 11.51
CA ASP A 1004 7.61 61.92 11.67
C ASP A 1004 7.62 61.54 13.16
N VAL A 1005 6.49 61.04 13.68
CA VAL A 1005 6.42 60.46 15.03
C VAL A 1005 6.56 58.96 14.89
N LYS A 1006 7.48 58.36 15.67
CA LYS A 1006 7.76 56.94 15.63
C LYS A 1006 7.59 56.34 17.04
N SER A 1007 6.79 55.29 17.12
CA SER A 1007 6.56 54.52 18.34
C SER A 1007 6.96 53.07 18.11
N THR A 1008 7.72 52.46 19.02
CA THR A 1008 8.10 51.05 18.93
C THR A 1008 7.54 50.28 20.11
N TRP A 1009 6.83 49.19 19.80
CA TRP A 1009 6.11 48.34 20.75
C TRP A 1009 6.71 46.94 20.73
N LEU A 1010 6.96 46.37 21.91
CA LEU A 1010 7.28 44.95 22.07
C LEU A 1010 6.01 44.19 22.37
N ILE A 1011 5.73 43.17 21.58
CA ILE A 1011 4.51 42.38 21.68
C ILE A 1011 4.87 40.92 21.84
N THR A 1012 4.40 40.30 22.92
CA THR A 1012 4.55 38.86 23.16
C THR A 1012 3.21 38.19 22.94
N TRP A 1013 3.15 37.24 22.00
CA TRP A 1013 1.98 36.42 21.69
C TRP A 1013 2.11 35.04 22.32
N VAL A 1014 1.05 34.56 22.96
CA VAL A 1014 1.01 33.25 23.61
C VAL A 1014 -0.27 32.49 23.23
N LEU A 1015 -0.10 31.20 22.89
CA LEU A 1015 -1.16 30.20 22.76
C LEU A 1015 -0.72 28.92 23.47
N GLN A 1016 -1.50 28.44 24.45
CA GLN A 1016 -1.20 27.20 25.16
C GLN A 1016 -2.46 26.35 25.35
N TYR A 1017 -2.35 25.04 25.10
CA TYR A 1017 -3.44 24.07 25.21
C TYR A 1017 -3.34 23.31 26.54
N ARG A 1018 -4.37 23.33 27.40
CA ARG A 1018 -4.49 22.41 28.54
C ARG A 1018 -5.39 21.22 28.17
N PRO A 1019 -4.93 19.95 28.26
CA PRO A 1019 -5.66 18.79 27.73
C PRO A 1019 -6.93 18.38 28.49
N THR A 1020 -7.28 19.05 29.60
CA THR A 1020 -8.24 18.49 30.57
C THR A 1020 -9.71 18.79 30.29
N HIS A 1021 -10.06 19.57 29.27
CA HIS A 1021 -11.46 19.86 28.94
C HIS A 1021 -11.72 19.85 27.43
N LEU A 1022 -12.32 18.74 26.97
CA LEU A 1022 -12.81 18.50 25.61
C LEU A 1022 -14.20 19.12 25.42
N GLU A 1023 -14.30 20.45 25.49
CA GLU A 1023 -15.46 21.17 24.94
C GLU A 1023 -15.00 22.04 23.77
N THR A 1024 -15.77 22.05 22.69
CA THR A 1024 -15.53 22.87 21.49
C THR A 1024 -15.56 24.35 21.87
N PHE A 1025 -14.41 25.02 21.87
CA PHE A 1025 -14.32 26.45 22.15
C PHE A 1025 -14.71 27.27 20.91
N ASP A 1026 -15.60 28.26 21.08
CA ASP A 1026 -16.01 29.21 20.02
C ASP A 1026 -14.93 30.30 19.73
N ALA A 1027 -13.80 30.29 20.46
CA ALA A 1027 -12.70 31.22 20.29
C ALA A 1027 -11.32 30.56 20.54
N ILE A 1028 -10.30 31.02 19.82
CA ILE A 1028 -8.93 30.50 19.93
C ILE A 1028 -8.26 31.12 21.17
N PRO A 1029 -7.60 30.33 22.04
CA PRO A 1029 -6.92 30.85 23.23
C PRO A 1029 -5.57 31.52 22.87
N LEU A 1030 -5.62 32.55 22.03
CA LEU A 1030 -4.49 33.39 21.64
C LEU A 1030 -4.60 34.73 22.38
N VAL A 1031 -3.56 35.08 23.14
CA VAL A 1031 -3.44 36.33 23.90
C VAL A 1031 -2.09 36.99 23.59
N ALA A 1032 -2.01 38.31 23.69
CA ALA A 1032 -0.77 39.04 23.63
C ALA A 1032 -0.71 40.22 24.59
N VAL A 1033 0.50 40.58 24.99
CA VAL A 1033 0.79 41.78 25.78
C VAL A 1033 1.71 42.68 24.95
N ALA A 1034 1.37 43.97 24.84
CA ALA A 1034 2.19 44.97 24.15
C ALA A 1034 2.65 46.07 25.11
N THR A 1035 3.95 46.31 25.14
CA THR A 1035 4.58 47.36 25.96
C THR A 1035 5.38 48.32 25.09
N LEU A 1036 5.34 49.61 25.43
CA LEU A 1036 6.05 50.65 24.71
C LEU A 1036 7.54 50.63 25.09
N CYS A 1037 8.43 50.77 24.11
CA CYS A 1037 9.87 50.89 24.36
C CYS A 1037 10.25 52.27 24.92
N LYS A 1038 11.30 52.34 25.76
CA LYS A 1038 11.76 53.62 26.34
C LYS A 1038 12.30 54.61 25.32
N THR A 1039 13.00 54.14 24.28
CA THR A 1039 13.52 54.97 23.19
C THR A 1039 13.48 54.22 21.86
N GLU A 1040 13.59 54.93 20.73
CA GLU A 1040 13.45 54.34 19.38
C GLU A 1040 14.46 53.22 19.05
N ASN A 1041 15.64 53.26 19.66
CA ASN A 1041 16.75 52.32 19.41
C ASN A 1041 17.01 51.36 20.58
N ASP A 1042 16.29 51.50 21.68
CA ASP A 1042 16.42 50.66 22.87
C ASP A 1042 15.15 49.81 23.02
N LEU A 1043 15.26 48.51 22.75
CA LEU A 1043 14.20 47.52 22.94
C LEU A 1043 14.00 47.18 24.43
N THR A 1044 14.30 48.10 25.36
CA THR A 1044 13.94 47.93 26.76
C THR A 1044 12.49 48.40 26.98
N PRO A 1045 11.64 47.56 27.59
CA PRO A 1045 10.27 47.94 27.89
C PRO A 1045 10.25 49.09 28.91
N GLN A 1046 9.32 50.02 28.74
CA GLN A 1046 9.03 51.03 29.75
C GLN A 1046 8.55 50.33 31.05
N ALA A 1047 8.87 50.93 32.21
CA ALA A 1047 8.58 50.30 33.49
C ALA A 1047 7.07 50.01 33.67
N LEU A 1048 6.76 48.86 34.27
CA LEU A 1048 5.40 48.42 34.59
C LEU A 1048 4.88 49.18 35.81
N GLU A 1049 4.39 50.40 35.58
CA GLU A 1049 3.80 51.23 36.64
C GLU A 1049 2.27 51.08 36.64
N LYS A 1050 1.69 50.90 37.83
CA LYS A 1050 0.25 50.99 38.03
C LYS A 1050 -0.16 52.45 37.88
N LYS A 1051 -0.98 52.75 36.88
CA LYS A 1051 -1.49 54.10 36.65
C LYS A 1051 -2.95 54.19 37.12
N PRO A 1052 -3.41 55.37 37.58
CA PRO A 1052 -4.83 55.60 37.80
C PRO A 1052 -5.62 55.26 36.53
N VAL A 1053 -6.80 54.66 36.67
CA VAL A 1053 -7.66 54.28 35.53
C VAL A 1053 -8.08 55.51 34.71
N GLU A 1054 -8.10 56.68 35.33
CA GLU A 1054 -8.42 57.98 34.71
C GLU A 1054 -7.27 58.57 33.87
N ASP A 1055 -6.08 57.98 33.94
CA ASP A 1055 -4.90 58.48 33.24
C ASP A 1055 -4.95 58.06 31.75
N CYS A 1056 -4.85 59.03 30.84
CA CYS A 1056 -4.98 58.82 29.39
C CYS A 1056 -3.90 57.90 28.78
N ASN A 1057 -2.83 57.65 29.53
CA ASN A 1057 -1.71 56.79 29.17
C ASN A 1057 -1.76 55.40 29.84
N SER A 1058 -2.93 54.99 30.35
CA SER A 1058 -3.16 53.62 30.79
C SER A 1058 -3.36 52.70 29.57
N GLY A 1059 -2.86 51.47 29.69
CA GLY A 1059 -3.00 50.43 28.68
C GLY A 1059 -4.45 49.98 28.53
N HIS A 1060 -4.76 49.35 27.41
CA HIS A 1060 -6.13 49.09 26.96
C HIS A 1060 -6.28 47.63 26.54
N ILE A 1061 -7.50 47.11 26.60
CA ILE A 1061 -7.84 45.78 26.09
C ILE A 1061 -8.16 45.88 24.59
N PHE A 1062 -7.64 44.94 23.82
CA PHE A 1062 -7.84 44.81 22.39
C PHE A 1062 -8.48 43.45 22.07
N CYS A 1063 -9.42 43.46 21.14
CA CYS A 1063 -9.78 42.29 20.35
C CYS A 1063 -9.38 42.59 18.91
N PHE A 1064 -8.07 42.65 18.69
CA PHE A 1064 -7.34 43.14 17.51
C PHE A 1064 -7.57 44.61 17.13
N LEU A 1065 -8.68 45.21 17.56
CA LEU A 1065 -8.92 46.64 17.64
C LEU A 1065 -9.16 47.04 19.11
N PRO A 1066 -8.87 48.31 19.50
CA PRO A 1066 -9.02 48.77 20.87
C PRO A 1066 -10.48 48.77 21.31
N LEU A 1067 -10.74 48.12 22.44
CA LEU A 1067 -12.00 48.16 23.18
C LEU A 1067 -11.99 49.36 24.15
N PRO A 1068 -13.15 49.92 24.52
CA PRO A 1068 -13.24 51.01 25.50
C PRO A 1068 -13.06 50.50 26.95
N ILE A 1069 -12.03 49.68 27.19
CA ILE A 1069 -11.73 49.05 28.48
C ILE A 1069 -10.25 49.27 28.80
N SER A 1070 -9.97 50.02 29.87
CA SER A 1070 -8.61 50.20 30.39
C SER A 1070 -8.16 48.99 31.21
N THR A 1071 -6.87 48.68 31.12
CA THR A 1071 -6.20 47.61 31.90
C THR A 1071 -5.75 48.09 33.28
N GLY A 1072 -5.58 49.40 33.48
CA GLY A 1072 -4.96 49.98 34.68
C GLY A 1072 -3.42 49.80 34.78
N PHE A 1073 -2.78 49.24 33.75
CA PHE A 1073 -1.32 49.07 33.65
C PHE A 1073 -0.71 49.90 32.52
N SER A 1074 0.61 49.97 32.38
CA SER A 1074 1.28 50.65 31.26
C SER A 1074 1.37 49.84 29.96
N PHE A 1075 0.77 48.65 29.89
CA PHE A 1075 0.79 47.75 28.73
C PHE A 1075 -0.61 47.46 28.19
N HIS A 1076 -0.71 47.22 26.88
CA HIS A 1076 -1.95 46.77 26.24
C HIS A 1076 -2.07 45.25 26.30
N VAL A 1077 -3.31 44.75 26.37
CA VAL A 1077 -3.62 43.31 26.32
C VAL A 1077 -4.49 43.04 25.12
N ASN A 1078 -4.07 42.15 24.23
CA ASN A 1078 -4.84 41.72 23.07
C ASN A 1078 -5.27 40.25 23.19
N GLY A 1079 -6.42 39.88 22.66
CA GLY A 1079 -6.81 38.47 22.59
C GLY A 1079 -8.05 38.23 21.75
N CYS A 1080 -8.33 36.95 21.45
CA CYS A 1080 -9.55 36.55 20.75
C CYS A 1080 -10.76 36.50 21.70
N PHE A 1081 -11.11 37.65 22.28
CA PHE A 1081 -12.19 37.74 23.26
C PHE A 1081 -13.58 37.62 22.63
N ILE A 1082 -14.51 37.03 23.35
CA ILE A 1082 -15.94 37.11 23.03
C ILE A 1082 -16.45 38.45 23.59
N VAL A 1083 -16.83 39.34 22.69
CA VAL A 1083 -17.34 40.68 22.98
C VAL A 1083 -18.83 40.76 22.68
N THR A 1084 -19.51 41.71 23.30
CA THR A 1084 -20.91 42.05 22.99
C THR A 1084 -21.05 42.52 21.53
N ASP A 1085 -22.27 42.50 20.97
CA ASP A 1085 -22.53 42.88 19.56
C ASP A 1085 -22.11 44.32 19.22
N ASP A 1086 -22.08 45.19 20.23
CA ASP A 1086 -21.62 46.58 20.17
C ASP A 1086 -20.10 46.75 20.37
N ARG A 1087 -19.38 45.65 20.65
CA ARG A 1087 -17.94 45.60 20.97
C ARG A 1087 -17.53 46.54 22.11
N GLN A 1088 -18.44 46.90 23.00
CA GLN A 1088 -18.14 47.77 24.14
C GLN A 1088 -17.72 46.99 25.39
N ARG A 1089 -18.15 45.73 25.53
CA ARG A 1089 -17.92 44.90 26.72
C ARG A 1089 -17.49 43.48 26.36
N LEU A 1090 -16.83 42.82 27.32
CA LEU A 1090 -16.61 41.37 27.27
C LEU A 1090 -17.90 40.65 27.72
N VAL A 1091 -18.25 39.53 27.09
CA VAL A 1091 -19.41 38.72 27.50
C VAL A 1091 -19.03 37.91 28.75
N LEU A 1092 -19.72 38.15 29.87
CA LEU A 1092 -19.58 37.40 31.12
C LEU A 1092 -20.88 36.63 31.40
N LEU A 1093 -20.77 35.42 31.96
CA LEU A 1093 -21.92 34.65 32.45
C LEU A 1093 -22.29 35.17 33.85
N ASN A 1094 -23.55 35.50 34.05
CA ASN A 1094 -24.07 35.92 35.36
C ASN A 1094 -24.60 34.71 36.14
N GLU A 1095 -24.68 34.83 37.48
CA GLU A 1095 -25.20 33.76 38.35
C GLU A 1095 -26.68 33.41 38.05
N ASP A 1096 -27.42 34.35 37.44
CA ASP A 1096 -28.82 34.21 37.04
C ASP A 1096 -29.02 33.46 35.71
N ASP A 1097 -27.96 33.20 34.94
CA ASP A 1097 -28.05 32.51 33.65
C ASP A 1097 -28.28 31.00 33.83
N LYS A 1098 -29.32 30.43 33.20
CA LYS A 1098 -29.58 28.98 33.23
C LYS A 1098 -28.39 28.21 32.64
N LYS A 1099 -27.89 27.20 33.37
CA LYS A 1099 -26.90 26.21 32.89
C LYS A 1099 -27.49 25.28 31.81
N CYS A 1100 -27.77 25.80 30.62
CA CYS A 1100 -28.02 24.99 29.43
C CYS A 1100 -26.67 24.60 28.80
N GLY A 1101 -26.55 23.39 28.24
CA GLY A 1101 -25.31 22.73 27.79
C GLY A 1101 -24.51 23.36 26.64
N PHE A 1102 -24.58 24.68 26.47
CA PHE A 1102 -23.69 25.46 25.63
C PHE A 1102 -22.80 26.33 26.53
N GLN A 1103 -21.69 25.77 27.05
CA GLN A 1103 -20.67 26.54 27.79
C GLN A 1103 -19.91 27.46 26.81
N LYS A 1104 -20.51 28.60 26.46
CA LYS A 1104 -19.96 29.53 25.46
C LYS A 1104 -19.11 30.66 26.01
N CYS A 1105 -18.80 30.75 27.32
CA CYS A 1105 -17.96 31.84 27.79
C CYS A 1105 -17.12 31.57 29.05
N SER A 1106 -16.02 32.32 29.15
CA SER A 1106 -15.16 32.55 30.33
C SER A 1106 -14.06 31.53 30.68
N ARG A 1107 -13.21 31.16 29.72
CA ARG A 1107 -11.84 30.68 30.04
C ARG A 1107 -10.70 31.57 29.52
N CYS A 1108 -10.99 32.57 28.68
CA CYS A 1108 -9.97 33.50 28.17
C CYS A 1108 -9.34 34.37 29.27
N LEU A 1109 -10.07 34.70 30.34
CA LEU A 1109 -9.54 35.46 31.49
C LEU A 1109 -8.50 34.65 32.30
N GLU A 1110 -8.66 33.33 32.40
CA GLU A 1110 -7.64 32.45 33.01
C GLU A 1110 -6.31 32.50 32.24
N TYR A 1111 -6.38 32.62 30.91
CA TYR A 1111 -5.20 32.78 30.05
C TYR A 1111 -4.58 34.18 30.15
N ILE A 1112 -5.36 35.24 30.38
CA ILE A 1112 -4.83 36.58 30.65
C ILE A 1112 -4.00 36.58 31.95
N SER A 1113 -4.53 36.00 33.03
CA SER A 1113 -3.79 35.90 34.30
C SER A 1113 -2.48 35.12 34.15
N PHE A 1114 -2.45 34.11 33.28
CA PHE A 1114 -1.24 33.34 32.99
C PHE A 1114 -0.26 34.07 32.07
N THR A 1115 -0.75 34.82 31.07
CA THR A 1115 0.10 35.61 30.15
C THR A 1115 0.76 36.78 30.88
N ILE A 1116 0.02 37.45 31.79
CA ILE A 1116 0.56 38.47 32.70
C ILE A 1116 1.61 37.89 33.67
N SER A 1117 1.60 36.58 33.92
CA SER A 1117 2.63 35.91 34.72
C SER A 1117 3.90 35.58 33.91
N ILE A 1118 3.83 35.56 32.58
CA ILE A 1118 4.95 35.20 31.69
C ILE A 1118 5.66 36.47 31.17
N GLY A 1119 4.89 37.50 30.81
CA GLY A 1119 5.43 38.83 30.47
C GLY A 1119 5.82 39.59 31.73
#